data_AF-A0AAF0IJZ0-F1
#
_entry.id   AF-A0AAF0IJZ0-F1
#
_cell.length_a   1.000
_cell.length_b   1.000
_cell.length_c   1.000
_cell.angle_alpha   90.00
_cell.angle_beta   90.00
_cell.angle_gamma   90.00
#
_symmetry.space_group_name_H-M   'P 1'
#
loop_
_entity.id
_entity.type
_entity.pdbx_description
1 polymer ?
#
loop_
_entity_poly.entity_id
_entity_poly.type
_entity_poly.pdbx_seq_one_letter_code
_entity_poly.pdbx_strand_id
1 'polypeptide(L)'
;MGKISRAFVSLTLLSYASLGLGGWLESSPSVLSRSKGEEPCALVAAAQRKQLSEDKDAKTFHVTAELAYDCLLSVPFKKEDALRLIDGLYSFWHWQSTVDYLKDPPEGYLMPAVDLDEGIHHIRNKAAGNTYKNEFEFQQDLNSLVNSAHDGHFNLIFDTINIFTFQRKEMGPILSLSSDGKALPKVYSYNDLRGKANGAWKPSAIKSIDDEDAQKWLNRLSYKQCLQDPDALYNDLFFSLPAATQDLSGSFFSAIGLYTGPKTTIKFENGTKREFQNDASFHLSFDGVKNGDTFYEKFCSGDIKQAPMLKKREVELQKRSKAGKPRAGFPEPVVESNEGSIAGYFLEHNYSDTAVLSLSSFVPKDADKDDAAILRFSTVASTFLSASKQAGKAKLILDVTSNQGGAVFLGYDLFMQLFPAAKVTSAFNVRATEQINIIGSKVTRLLNDQKTKSSKAADSERDSIFDLNSYVNVKGEKFSSWDDYFGPETRDDINLTRLARWDLDNEDMTQKLGKLVVTGYGSRSKQPQQVFKPENIVLLTDGACASTCAVFADLLKQNGVKSIVIGGRPRLGSVQAVGGVKGSEVLTFKQLFGSAMYVFHNYSTPQEQRQLEATDLGEITRTGTYVLGRTVGDGNGGRINYRNAIRPDDEERVPRQFVYEPADCRIWHTPKTILNMTGLWTEVASTAWGEVRSGKQLPHVVAGAGSASPFASPWPRRCPLRYVVMEDVSWEKRPDREYAPTEDSYSVTRTVDGRPYFLALTDTAGQEEYRGLWAASNLKSDAFLLVYDITSGSSLEALDYFMDMIDVEAENRLENNQRLIKQLGKRSSGKEQVAVGMAPPVTIVAGNKCDLKDARVVSARQGLEWARRRGCGFMETSAREMVNIEETFALIVRRVVEARRIHYLQQFPPTLEALPSQTLSPPVERTTSQLIAHSHTPPLTAHEQALSDAVYQDTEHSPSQHKWLGMGRVLSRKIAKIRKSNEASALDTNAPAKQNSSSAGLSGDKISRPRPLKASSTGHNTNEGSPEDRRNKAYPSRRGANDHGEGNETQDPNKPSWWKLLDCSRT
;
A
#
# COMPACT_ATOMS: atom_id res chain seq x y z
N MET A 1 65.52 -1.16 33.01
CA MET A 1 65.51 -1.62 34.42
C MET A 1 65.64 -0.40 35.32
N GLY A 2 64.91 -0.22 36.42
CA GLY A 2 63.78 -0.98 36.97
C GLY A 2 63.40 -0.56 38.40
N LYS A 3 62.45 -1.29 39.00
CA LYS A 3 62.06 -1.35 40.44
C LYS A 3 61.18 -0.23 41.09
N ILE A 4 59.97 -0.67 41.46
CA ILE A 4 59.33 -0.56 42.81
C ILE A 4 58.60 0.77 43.21
N SER A 5 57.29 0.77 42.91
CA SER A 5 56.14 0.82 43.87
C SER A 5 55.76 2.05 44.74
N ARG A 6 54.47 2.43 44.54
CA ARG A 6 53.37 2.73 45.51
C ARG A 6 53.08 4.17 46.00
N ALA A 7 51.84 4.58 45.72
CA ALA A 7 50.93 5.51 46.42
C ALA A 7 51.36 6.99 46.55
N PHE A 8 50.58 7.96 46.05
CA PHE A 8 49.26 8.33 46.63
C PHE A 8 48.27 8.91 45.59
N VAL A 9 47.07 9.30 46.04
CA VAL A 9 45.98 9.89 45.23
C VAL A 9 45.63 11.30 45.74
N SER A 10 45.66 12.34 44.88
CA SER A 10 44.74 13.50 44.90
C SER A 10 45.06 14.58 43.83
N LEU A 11 44.07 15.45 43.62
CA LEU A 11 43.88 16.52 42.64
C LEU A 11 45.06 17.49 42.36
N THR A 12 45.23 17.81 41.07
CA THR A 12 45.47 19.18 40.53
C THR A 12 44.90 19.21 39.10
N LEU A 13 43.76 19.83 38.77
CA LEU A 13 43.37 21.25 38.73
C LEU A 13 44.04 22.12 37.65
N LEU A 14 43.18 22.73 36.82
CA LEU A 14 43.37 23.95 36.00
C LEU A 14 44.44 23.97 34.90
N SER A 15 44.04 23.52 33.69
CA SER A 15 44.26 24.23 32.42
C SER A 15 43.30 23.73 31.34
N TYR A 16 43.07 24.56 30.29
CA TYR A 16 42.11 24.39 29.18
C TYR A 16 40.62 24.64 29.47
N ALA A 17 40.29 25.93 29.65
CA ALA A 17 38.93 26.47 29.50
C ALA A 17 38.90 27.54 28.39
N SER A 18 39.19 27.16 27.13
CA SER A 18 39.25 28.10 25.99
C SER A 18 39.19 27.45 24.60
N LEU A 19 38.24 26.55 24.35
CA LEU A 19 37.86 26.11 22.99
C LEU A 19 36.33 26.06 22.84
N GLY A 20 35.72 27.25 22.89
CA GLY A 20 34.31 27.46 22.54
C GLY A 20 34.18 28.48 21.43
N LEU A 21 33.15 28.33 20.59
CA LEU A 21 32.65 29.31 19.61
C LEU A 21 33.65 29.81 18.55
N GLY A 22 33.73 29.07 17.44
CA GLY A 22 34.36 29.52 16.19
C GLY A 22 34.72 28.32 15.30
N GLY A 23 34.16 28.22 14.09
CA GLY A 23 34.54 27.17 13.13
C GLY A 23 33.45 26.60 12.23
N TRP A 24 32.16 26.75 12.57
CA TRP A 24 31.07 26.59 11.61
C TRP A 24 30.71 27.96 11.05
N LEU A 25 31.55 28.43 10.13
CA LEU A 25 31.22 29.58 9.30
C LEU A 25 30.21 29.09 8.26
N GLU A 26 29.06 29.76 8.18
CA GLU A 26 28.01 29.45 7.21
C GLU A 26 28.48 29.83 5.80
N SER A 27 29.19 28.91 5.15
CA SER A 27 29.32 28.93 3.69
C SER A 27 27.98 28.50 3.09
N SER A 28 26.97 29.38 3.19
CA SER A 28 25.82 29.31 2.28
C SER A 28 26.41 29.30 0.85
N PRO A 29 26.17 28.25 0.05
CA PRO A 29 26.68 28.22 -1.33
C PRO A 29 26.12 29.46 -2.02
N SER A 30 27.00 30.35 -2.51
CA SER A 30 26.57 31.72 -2.82
C SER A 30 25.64 31.72 -4.05
N VAL A 31 24.34 31.74 -3.75
CA VAL A 31 23.22 31.58 -4.67
C VAL A 31 23.21 32.71 -5.69
N LEU A 32 23.10 32.36 -6.96
CA LEU A 32 22.81 33.31 -8.03
C LEU A 32 21.33 33.68 -7.95
N SER A 33 21.01 34.85 -7.39
CA SER A 33 19.67 35.43 -7.46
C SER A 33 19.39 35.90 -8.89
N ARG A 34 18.42 35.26 -9.54
CA ARG A 34 18.03 35.50 -10.95
C ARG A 34 17.81 36.98 -11.26
N SER A 35 18.48 37.51 -12.29
CA SER A 35 18.08 38.79 -12.89
C SER A 35 16.99 38.60 -13.95
N LYS A 36 16.15 39.62 -14.18
CA LYS A 36 15.05 39.53 -15.16
C LYS A 36 15.60 39.49 -16.60
N GLY A 37 15.64 38.28 -17.16
CA GLY A 37 16.03 38.03 -18.55
C GLY A 37 17.07 36.93 -18.74
N GLU A 38 17.69 36.45 -17.66
CA GLU A 38 18.63 35.33 -17.70
C GLU A 38 17.94 33.99 -17.97
N GLU A 39 18.63 33.12 -18.73
CA GLU A 39 18.16 31.79 -19.06
C GLU A 39 18.43 30.81 -17.88
N PRO A 40 17.41 30.11 -17.35
CA PRO A 40 17.58 29.35 -16.11
C PRO A 40 18.51 28.12 -16.20
N CYS A 41 18.47 27.35 -17.28
CA CYS A 41 19.35 26.18 -17.44
C CYS A 41 20.82 26.59 -17.64
N ALA A 42 21.10 27.74 -18.26
CA ALA A 42 22.44 28.33 -18.32
C ALA A 42 22.96 28.70 -16.91
N LEU A 43 22.08 29.20 -16.04
CA LEU A 43 22.39 29.51 -14.64
C LEU A 43 22.63 28.22 -13.82
N VAL A 44 21.86 27.15 -14.03
CA VAL A 44 22.15 25.82 -13.43
C VAL A 44 23.52 25.32 -13.87
N ALA A 45 23.84 25.42 -15.16
CA ALA A 45 25.14 25.06 -15.70
C ALA A 45 26.29 25.92 -15.12
N ALA A 46 26.04 27.21 -14.85
CA ALA A 46 27.00 28.10 -14.19
C ALA A 46 27.20 27.72 -12.71
N ALA A 47 26.12 27.39 -12.00
CA ALA A 47 26.18 26.94 -10.61
C ALA A 47 26.95 25.61 -10.46
N GLN A 48 26.84 24.68 -11.42
CA GLN A 48 27.67 23.48 -11.46
C GLN A 48 29.15 23.81 -11.69
N ARG A 49 29.49 24.62 -12.70
CA ARG A 49 30.88 25.01 -12.98
C ARG A 49 31.54 25.72 -11.79
N LYS A 50 30.77 26.52 -11.05
CA LYS A 50 31.20 27.14 -9.79
C LYS A 50 31.50 26.10 -8.72
N GLN A 51 30.57 25.19 -8.45
CA GLN A 51 30.78 24.11 -7.47
C GLN A 51 31.99 23.22 -7.85
N LEU A 52 32.20 22.93 -9.13
CA LEU A 52 33.40 22.22 -9.62
C LEU A 52 34.72 23.01 -9.49
N SER A 53 34.66 24.33 -9.32
CA SER A 53 35.82 25.16 -9.01
C SER A 53 36.12 25.25 -7.50
N GLU A 54 35.11 25.02 -6.67
CA GLU A 54 35.17 24.99 -5.20
C GLU A 54 35.57 23.58 -4.70
N ASP A 55 35.00 22.52 -5.29
CA ASP A 55 35.37 21.11 -5.11
C ASP A 55 35.39 20.38 -6.47
N LYS A 56 36.58 19.93 -6.88
CA LYS A 56 36.80 19.24 -8.17
C LYS A 56 36.31 17.78 -8.18
N ASP A 57 36.10 17.17 -7.02
CA ASP A 57 35.62 15.80 -6.87
C ASP A 57 34.09 15.74 -6.63
N ALA A 58 33.40 16.89 -6.65
CA ALA A 58 31.97 17.02 -6.48
C ALA A 58 31.17 16.23 -7.53
N LYS A 59 30.17 15.47 -7.07
CA LYS A 59 29.31 14.59 -7.89
C LYS A 59 27.81 14.86 -7.71
N THR A 60 27.45 15.66 -6.72
CA THR A 60 26.09 16.12 -6.42
C THR A 60 26.16 17.63 -6.35
N PHE A 61 25.34 18.31 -7.13
CA PHE A 61 25.35 19.76 -7.29
C PHE A 61 24.02 20.33 -6.81
N HIS A 62 24.05 21.43 -6.06
CA HIS A 62 22.87 22.08 -5.51
C HIS A 62 22.57 23.41 -6.21
N VAL A 63 21.28 23.71 -6.36
CA VAL A 63 20.70 25.02 -6.74
C VAL A 63 19.45 25.27 -5.87
N THR A 64 18.84 26.46 -5.95
CA THR A 64 17.52 26.65 -5.34
C THR A 64 16.46 25.81 -6.06
N ALA A 65 15.42 25.38 -5.34
CA ALA A 65 14.29 24.68 -5.95
C ALA A 65 13.62 25.52 -7.04
N GLU A 66 13.56 26.84 -6.86
CA GLU A 66 13.07 27.80 -7.84
C GLU A 66 13.88 27.75 -9.16
N LEU A 67 15.21 27.80 -9.10
CA LEU A 67 16.05 27.82 -10.30
C LEU A 67 16.02 26.48 -11.07
N ALA A 68 15.96 25.36 -10.35
CA ALA A 68 15.76 24.04 -10.96
C ALA A 68 14.40 23.94 -11.67
N TYR A 69 13.34 24.45 -11.03
CA TYR A 69 11.99 24.45 -11.59
C TYR A 69 11.86 25.40 -12.80
N ASP A 70 12.43 26.60 -12.72
CA ASP A 70 12.55 27.55 -13.84
C ASP A 70 13.26 26.93 -15.06
N CYS A 71 14.31 26.12 -14.84
CA CYS A 71 14.99 25.38 -15.92
C CYS A 71 14.08 24.30 -16.53
N LEU A 72 13.40 23.49 -15.71
CA LEU A 72 12.45 22.48 -16.21
C LEU A 72 11.30 23.12 -17.02
N LEU A 73 10.83 24.31 -16.62
CA LEU A 73 9.81 25.06 -17.35
C LEU A 73 10.31 25.70 -18.65
N SER A 74 11.63 25.86 -18.84
CA SER A 74 12.20 26.39 -20.11
C SER A 74 12.40 25.30 -21.19
N VAL A 75 12.30 24.02 -20.84
CA VAL A 75 12.48 22.89 -21.77
C VAL A 75 11.32 22.81 -22.77
N PRO A 76 11.54 22.96 -24.09
CA PRO A 76 10.46 23.04 -25.07
C PRO A 76 9.71 21.71 -25.20
N PHE A 77 8.37 21.77 -25.21
CA PHE A 77 7.53 20.63 -25.57
C PHE A 77 7.68 20.34 -27.07
N LYS A 78 7.92 19.08 -27.45
CA LYS A 78 8.00 18.65 -28.85
C LYS A 78 6.89 17.66 -29.17
N LYS A 79 5.83 18.15 -29.84
CA LYS A 79 4.62 17.37 -30.14
C LYS A 79 4.88 15.99 -30.76
N GLU A 80 5.65 15.93 -31.85
CA GLU A 80 5.80 14.67 -32.61
C GLU A 80 6.64 13.63 -31.82
N ASP A 81 7.62 14.11 -31.05
CA ASP A 81 8.39 13.30 -30.08
C ASP A 81 7.48 12.77 -28.96
N ALA A 82 6.61 13.63 -28.41
CA ALA A 82 5.66 13.27 -27.36
C ALA A 82 4.63 12.26 -27.86
N LEU A 83 4.05 12.45 -29.05
CA LEU A 83 3.14 11.48 -29.67
C LEU A 83 3.83 10.14 -29.93
N ARG A 84 5.06 10.15 -30.46
CA ARG A 84 5.87 8.94 -30.65
C ARG A 84 6.16 8.21 -29.34
N LEU A 85 6.35 8.95 -28.23
CA LEU A 85 6.51 8.35 -26.91
C LEU A 85 5.22 7.69 -26.44
N ILE A 86 4.07 8.39 -26.48
CA ILE A 86 2.78 7.87 -26.02
C ILE A 86 2.37 6.63 -26.82
N ASP A 87 2.49 6.68 -28.15
CA ASP A 87 2.13 5.57 -29.04
C ASP A 87 2.96 4.32 -28.75
N GLY A 88 4.27 4.48 -28.49
CA GLY A 88 5.12 3.37 -28.09
C GLY A 88 4.88 2.89 -26.65
N LEU A 89 4.55 3.78 -25.71
CA LEU A 89 4.26 3.44 -24.31
C LEU A 89 3.08 2.47 -24.19
N TYR A 90 2.05 2.64 -25.03
CA TYR A 90 0.79 1.88 -24.96
C TYR A 90 1.01 0.37 -25.04
N SER A 91 1.83 -0.10 -26.00
CA SER A 91 2.13 -1.53 -26.16
C SER A 91 2.97 -2.14 -25.02
N PHE A 92 3.75 -1.34 -24.29
CA PHE A 92 4.38 -1.78 -23.03
C PHE A 92 3.39 -1.78 -21.86
N TRP A 93 2.47 -0.81 -21.82
CA TRP A 93 1.47 -0.63 -20.76
C TRP A 93 0.52 -1.83 -20.65
N HIS A 94 0.12 -2.40 -21.78
CA HIS A 94 -0.77 -3.59 -21.84
C HIS A 94 -0.28 -4.83 -21.10
N TRP A 95 1.00 -4.90 -20.72
CA TRP A 95 1.59 -5.98 -19.91
C TRP A 95 1.30 -5.87 -18.40
N GLN A 96 0.85 -4.71 -17.92
CA GLN A 96 0.51 -4.48 -16.52
C GLN A 96 -0.64 -5.42 -16.09
N SER A 97 -0.38 -6.30 -15.13
CA SER A 97 -1.30 -7.40 -14.77
C SER A 97 -2.55 -7.00 -13.99
N THR A 98 -2.68 -5.71 -13.65
CA THR A 98 -3.75 -5.16 -12.79
C THR A 98 -4.62 -4.08 -13.46
N VAL A 99 -4.42 -3.75 -14.74
CA VAL A 99 -5.13 -2.63 -15.42
C VAL A 99 -6.65 -2.75 -15.26
N ASP A 100 -7.19 -3.93 -15.52
CA ASP A 100 -8.64 -4.19 -15.51
C ASP A 100 -9.24 -3.98 -14.10
N TYR A 101 -8.50 -4.37 -13.05
CA TYR A 101 -8.88 -4.21 -11.65
C TYR A 101 -8.69 -2.78 -11.10
N LEU A 102 -7.83 -1.96 -11.71
CA LEU A 102 -7.64 -0.57 -11.30
C LEU A 102 -8.83 0.32 -11.72
N LYS A 103 -9.47 -0.05 -12.84
CA LYS A 103 -10.64 0.65 -13.38
C LYS A 103 -11.90 0.44 -12.56
N ASP A 104 -12.15 -0.78 -12.07
CA ASP A 104 -13.27 -1.11 -11.19
C ASP A 104 -12.78 -2.01 -10.03
N PRO A 105 -12.20 -1.43 -8.96
CA PRO A 105 -11.58 -2.19 -7.88
C PRO A 105 -12.60 -2.79 -6.91
N PRO A 106 -12.35 -4.00 -6.36
CA PRO A 106 -13.31 -4.72 -5.52
C PRO A 106 -13.56 -4.03 -4.16
N GLU A 107 -14.72 -4.31 -3.54
CA GLU A 107 -15.12 -3.70 -2.25
C GLU A 107 -14.05 -3.93 -1.18
N GLY A 108 -13.56 -2.83 -0.60
CA GLY A 108 -12.53 -2.84 0.45
C GLY A 108 -11.16 -2.36 -0.02
N TYR A 109 -10.93 -2.18 -1.33
CA TYR A 109 -9.75 -1.45 -1.81
C TYR A 109 -9.75 -0.01 -1.27
N LEU A 110 -8.56 0.50 -0.89
CA LEU A 110 -8.43 1.76 -0.14
C LEU A 110 -8.13 2.99 -1.00
N MET A 111 -7.74 2.79 -2.25
CA MET A 111 -7.32 3.86 -3.16
C MET A 111 -8.41 4.15 -4.19
N PRO A 112 -8.42 5.34 -4.83
CA PRO A 112 -9.36 5.65 -5.89
C PRO A 112 -9.25 4.67 -7.07
N ALA A 113 -10.36 4.41 -7.75
CA ALA A 113 -10.36 3.76 -9.05
C ALA A 113 -9.70 4.68 -10.11
N VAL A 114 -8.99 4.08 -11.07
CA VAL A 114 -8.28 4.78 -12.15
C VAL A 114 -8.41 4.00 -13.46
N ASP A 115 -9.06 4.61 -14.45
CA ASP A 115 -8.97 4.15 -15.84
C ASP A 115 -7.66 4.65 -16.47
N LEU A 116 -6.70 3.73 -16.57
CA LEU A 116 -5.38 4.00 -17.14
C LEU A 116 -5.43 4.22 -18.66
N ASP A 117 -6.36 3.55 -19.35
CA ASP A 117 -6.51 3.65 -20.80
C ASP A 117 -7.20 4.96 -21.20
N GLU A 118 -8.25 5.39 -20.49
CA GLU A 118 -8.84 6.72 -20.68
C GLU A 118 -7.82 7.82 -20.35
N GLY A 119 -7.04 7.65 -19.27
CA GLY A 119 -6.00 8.59 -18.87
C GLY A 119 -4.92 8.80 -19.94
N ILE A 120 -4.37 7.72 -20.51
CA ILE A 120 -3.32 7.85 -21.54
C ILE A 120 -3.89 8.40 -22.85
N HIS A 121 -5.14 8.06 -23.22
CA HIS A 121 -5.84 8.69 -24.35
C HIS A 121 -6.09 10.20 -24.13
N HIS A 122 -6.43 10.64 -22.92
CA HIS A 122 -6.57 12.06 -22.59
C HIS A 122 -5.25 12.81 -22.79
N ILE A 123 -4.15 12.27 -22.26
CA ILE A 123 -2.79 12.82 -22.42
C ILE A 123 -2.39 12.86 -23.90
N ARG A 124 -2.69 11.81 -24.67
CA ARG A 124 -2.48 11.75 -26.12
C ARG A 124 -3.22 12.86 -26.87
N ASN A 125 -4.48 13.10 -26.54
CA ASN A 125 -5.28 14.15 -27.17
C ASN A 125 -4.77 15.55 -26.80
N LYS A 126 -4.37 15.76 -25.53
CA LYS A 126 -3.73 17.00 -25.05
C LYS A 126 -2.39 17.28 -25.74
N ALA A 127 -1.59 16.25 -25.99
CA ALA A 127 -0.36 16.34 -26.78
C ALA A 127 -0.64 16.62 -28.27
N ALA A 128 -1.59 15.91 -28.88
CA ALA A 128 -1.97 16.10 -30.29
C ALA A 128 -2.49 17.51 -30.58
N GLY A 129 -3.24 18.10 -29.64
CA GLY A 129 -3.70 19.49 -29.66
C GLY A 129 -2.61 20.54 -29.40
N ASN A 130 -1.37 20.12 -29.11
CA ASN A 130 -0.22 21.00 -28.83
C ASN A 130 -0.48 21.99 -27.68
N THR A 131 -1.12 21.54 -26.59
CA THR A 131 -1.53 22.42 -25.47
C THR A 131 -0.58 22.42 -24.26
N TYR A 132 0.44 21.57 -24.25
CA TYR A 132 1.50 21.58 -23.22
C TYR A 132 2.44 22.76 -23.43
N LYS A 133 2.86 23.42 -22.35
CA LYS A 133 3.78 24.59 -22.44
C LYS A 133 5.26 24.19 -22.55
N ASN A 134 5.62 23.07 -21.94
CA ASN A 134 6.99 22.57 -21.81
C ASN A 134 6.97 21.04 -21.65
N GLU A 135 8.14 20.41 -21.85
CA GLU A 135 8.30 18.96 -21.75
C GLU A 135 8.02 18.43 -20.34
N PHE A 136 8.31 19.24 -19.32
CA PHE A 136 8.09 18.88 -17.91
C PHE A 136 6.60 18.74 -17.57
N GLU A 137 5.71 19.63 -18.04
CA GLU A 137 4.25 19.51 -17.88
C GLU A 137 3.72 18.22 -18.53
N PHE A 138 4.25 17.84 -19.68
CA PHE A 138 3.87 16.61 -20.38
C PHE A 138 4.27 15.34 -19.60
N GLN A 139 5.53 15.26 -19.14
CA GLN A 139 5.99 14.11 -18.36
C GLN A 139 5.40 14.07 -16.94
N GLN A 140 5.05 15.22 -16.36
CA GLN A 140 4.30 15.32 -15.09
C GLN A 140 2.92 14.66 -15.19
N ASP A 141 2.18 14.87 -16.29
CA ASP A 141 0.88 14.23 -16.50
C ASP A 141 1.02 12.70 -16.60
N LEU A 142 1.94 12.21 -17.43
CA LEU A 142 2.21 10.76 -17.58
C LEU A 142 2.60 10.12 -16.25
N ASN A 143 3.55 10.73 -15.52
CA ASN A 143 3.96 10.24 -14.21
C ASN A 143 2.84 10.36 -13.16
N SER A 144 1.94 11.34 -13.26
CA SER A 144 0.79 11.47 -12.35
C SER A 144 -0.25 10.37 -12.59
N LEU A 145 -0.55 10.05 -13.85
CA LEU A 145 -1.43 8.94 -14.21
C LEU A 145 -0.88 7.61 -13.66
N VAL A 146 0.40 7.34 -13.91
CA VAL A 146 1.07 6.12 -13.43
C VAL A 146 1.07 6.01 -11.91
N ASN A 147 1.40 7.07 -11.18
CA ASN A 147 1.39 7.05 -9.71
C ASN A 147 -0.03 6.95 -9.13
N SER A 148 -1.07 7.40 -9.85
CA SER A 148 -2.46 7.27 -9.39
C SER A 148 -2.97 5.82 -9.37
N ALA A 149 -2.33 4.91 -10.11
CA ALA A 149 -2.54 3.46 -9.95
C ALA A 149 -2.12 2.92 -8.57
N HIS A 150 -1.38 3.72 -7.78
CA HIS A 150 -0.86 3.37 -6.46
C HIS A 150 -0.22 1.97 -6.41
N ASP A 151 0.62 1.70 -7.41
CA ASP A 151 1.34 0.43 -7.58
C ASP A 151 2.83 0.70 -7.85
N GLY A 152 3.66 0.71 -6.81
CA GLY A 152 5.13 0.82 -6.95
C GLY A 152 5.84 -0.27 -7.78
N HIS A 153 5.17 -1.34 -8.25
CA HIS A 153 5.71 -2.20 -9.32
C HIS A 153 5.54 -1.59 -10.72
N PHE A 154 4.60 -0.65 -10.87
CA PHE A 154 4.28 0.09 -12.08
C PHE A 154 4.78 1.53 -12.00
N ASN A 155 5.77 1.90 -12.82
CA ASN A 155 6.34 3.26 -12.78
C ASN A 155 7.06 3.62 -14.09
N LEU A 156 7.02 4.92 -14.43
CA LEU A 156 7.67 5.51 -15.61
C LEU A 156 8.56 6.68 -15.18
N ILE A 157 9.84 6.38 -14.91
CA ILE A 157 10.85 7.37 -14.56
C ILE A 157 11.45 7.93 -15.87
N PHE A 158 10.86 9.03 -16.36
CA PHE A 158 11.27 9.71 -17.60
C PHE A 158 12.49 10.63 -17.42
N ASP A 159 13.11 10.99 -18.54
CA ASP A 159 14.33 11.82 -18.60
C ASP A 159 14.23 13.16 -17.85
N THR A 160 13.19 13.97 -18.08
CA THR A 160 13.15 15.38 -17.67
C THR A 160 12.76 15.54 -16.21
N ILE A 161 11.74 14.79 -15.75
CA ILE A 161 11.28 14.84 -14.36
C ILE A 161 12.31 14.28 -13.36
N ASN A 162 13.26 13.45 -13.81
CA ASN A 162 14.27 12.81 -12.97
C ASN A 162 15.58 13.62 -12.83
N ILE A 163 15.74 14.76 -13.50
CA ILE A 163 17.00 15.54 -13.47
C ILE A 163 17.28 16.14 -12.08
N PHE A 164 16.23 16.55 -11.36
CA PHE A 164 16.33 17.24 -10.08
C PHE A 164 15.56 16.52 -8.96
N THR A 165 16.23 16.32 -7.83
CA THR A 165 15.61 15.96 -6.55
C THR A 165 15.36 17.23 -5.75
N PHE A 166 14.10 17.56 -5.48
CA PHE A 166 13.71 18.72 -4.67
C PHE A 166 13.77 18.37 -3.18
N GLN A 167 14.31 19.28 -2.37
CA GLN A 167 14.69 19.02 -0.98
C GLN A 167 14.33 20.16 -0.03
N ARG A 168 14.14 19.81 1.25
CA ARG A 168 13.92 20.71 2.38
C ARG A 168 15.15 20.72 3.30
N LYS A 169 16.34 20.86 2.71
CA LYS A 169 17.64 20.64 3.38
C LYS A 169 17.86 21.50 4.63
N GLU A 170 17.37 22.75 4.61
CA GLU A 170 17.44 23.67 5.76
C GLU A 170 16.50 23.27 6.91
N MET A 171 15.25 22.92 6.60
CA MET A 171 14.24 22.50 7.59
C MET A 171 14.60 21.15 8.24
N GLY A 172 15.13 20.22 7.44
CA GLY A 172 15.36 18.84 7.82
C GLY A 172 14.08 17.98 7.81
N PRO A 173 14.20 16.68 8.13
CA PRO A 173 13.06 15.76 8.14
C PRO A 173 12.02 16.06 9.23
N ILE A 174 10.87 15.42 9.13
CA ILE A 174 9.79 15.44 10.13
C ILE A 174 9.55 14.06 10.75
N LEU A 175 8.90 14.05 11.91
CA LEU A 175 8.59 12.87 12.72
C LEU A 175 7.12 12.89 13.18
N SER A 176 6.46 11.73 13.17
CA SER A 176 5.09 11.54 13.69
C SER A 176 5.16 10.86 15.06
N LEU A 177 4.88 11.57 16.16
CA LEU A 177 5.12 11.10 17.53
C LEU A 177 3.93 11.26 18.47
N SER A 178 3.57 10.14 19.12
CA SER A 178 2.71 10.11 20.30
C SER A 178 3.50 10.48 21.55
N SER A 179 2.87 11.22 22.48
CA SER A 179 3.49 11.62 23.75
C SER A 179 3.69 10.45 24.72
N ASP A 180 2.81 9.45 24.69
CA ASP A 180 2.76 8.34 25.65
C ASP A 180 2.53 6.96 24.99
N GLY A 181 2.39 6.90 23.67
CA GLY A 181 2.04 5.68 22.92
C GLY A 181 0.54 5.40 22.83
N LYS A 182 -0.33 6.28 23.34
CA LYS A 182 -1.80 6.14 23.30
C LYS A 182 -2.48 7.35 22.67
N ALA A 183 -2.03 8.56 23.01
CA ALA A 183 -2.46 9.77 22.34
C ALA A 183 -2.15 9.72 20.84
N LEU A 184 -3.01 10.29 20.01
CA LEU A 184 -2.75 10.41 18.57
C LEU A 184 -1.44 11.18 18.33
N PRO A 185 -0.61 10.76 17.38
CA PRO A 185 0.69 11.39 17.17
C PRO A 185 0.57 12.80 16.59
N LYS A 186 1.45 13.69 17.03
CA LYS A 186 1.65 15.01 16.41
C LYS A 186 2.92 15.01 15.56
N VAL A 187 3.00 15.97 14.63
CA VAL A 187 4.16 16.14 13.75
C VAL A 187 5.19 17.07 14.41
N TYR A 188 6.46 16.69 14.36
CA TYR A 188 7.59 17.45 14.90
C TYR A 188 8.71 17.54 13.87
N SER A 189 9.55 18.59 13.94
CA SER A 189 10.81 18.62 13.18
C SER A 189 11.85 17.71 13.85
N TYR A 190 12.57 16.92 13.05
CA TYR A 190 13.70 16.09 13.50
C TYR A 190 14.82 16.96 14.12
N ASN A 191 15.07 18.14 13.53
CA ASN A 191 16.07 19.08 14.01
C ASN A 191 15.67 19.70 15.36
N ASP A 192 14.38 19.95 15.58
CA ASP A 192 13.85 20.47 16.86
C ASP A 192 14.05 19.47 18.01
N LEU A 193 13.86 18.17 17.77
CA LEU A 193 14.15 17.13 18.78
C LEU A 193 15.65 16.97 19.09
N ARG A 194 16.53 17.26 18.12
CA ARG A 194 17.99 17.12 18.27
C ARG A 194 18.69 18.39 18.78
N GLY A 195 17.96 19.50 18.90
CA GLY A 195 18.48 20.78 19.37
C GLY A 195 18.96 20.73 20.83
N LYS A 196 20.28 20.66 21.04
CA LYS A 196 20.91 20.87 22.36
C LYS A 196 20.85 22.35 22.78
N ALA A 197 19.67 22.81 23.20
CA ALA A 197 19.53 24.04 23.97
C ALA A 197 19.53 23.71 25.48
N ASN A 198 20.20 24.54 26.27
CA ASN A 198 20.60 24.22 27.65
C ASN A 198 19.40 24.06 28.60
N GLY A 199 18.98 22.82 28.85
CA GLY A 199 18.08 22.41 29.94
C GLY A 199 16.59 22.80 29.82
N ALA A 200 16.26 23.85 29.07
CA ALA A 200 14.92 24.48 29.08
C ALA A 200 14.13 24.36 27.77
N TRP A 201 14.71 23.83 26.69
CA TRP A 201 14.01 23.73 25.40
C TRP A 201 13.07 22.53 25.35
N LYS A 202 11.80 22.80 25.02
CA LYS A 202 10.78 21.78 24.78
C LYS A 202 10.33 21.86 23.32
N PRO A 203 10.57 20.81 22.51
CA PRO A 203 10.14 20.77 21.13
C PRO A 203 8.64 21.01 20.95
N SER A 204 8.27 21.66 19.85
CA SER A 204 6.89 22.06 19.56
C SER A 204 6.36 21.31 18.34
N ALA A 205 5.08 20.93 18.37
CA ALA A 205 4.46 20.31 17.21
C ALA A 205 4.25 21.34 16.10
N ILE A 206 4.33 20.89 14.86
CA ILE A 206 4.00 21.67 13.67
C ILE A 206 2.47 21.74 13.57
N LYS A 207 1.93 22.96 13.58
CA LYS A 207 0.50 23.26 13.45
C LYS A 207 0.08 23.47 11.99
N SER A 208 0.87 24.19 11.20
CA SER A 208 0.57 24.44 9.79
C SER A 208 1.84 24.47 8.93
N ILE A 209 1.69 24.03 7.69
CA ILE A 209 2.71 24.02 6.62
C ILE A 209 2.13 24.86 5.47
N ASP A 210 2.88 25.87 5.03
CA ASP A 210 2.45 26.85 4.01
C ASP A 210 1.09 27.49 4.33
N ASP A 211 0.88 27.74 5.62
CA ASP A 211 -0.36 28.23 6.27
C ASP A 211 -1.61 27.34 6.10
N GLU A 212 -1.51 26.16 5.48
CA GLU A 212 -2.50 25.06 5.57
C GLU A 212 -2.25 24.17 6.80
N ASP A 213 -3.30 23.59 7.39
CA ASP A 213 -3.14 22.63 8.50
C ASP A 213 -2.14 21.51 8.17
N ALA A 214 -1.27 21.18 9.12
CA ALA A 214 -0.17 20.25 8.89
C ALA A 214 -0.64 18.83 8.55
N GLN A 215 -1.76 18.35 9.12
CA GLN A 215 -2.31 17.05 8.76
C GLN A 215 -2.89 17.07 7.35
N LYS A 216 -3.66 18.11 7.00
CA LYS A 216 -4.25 18.26 5.67
C LYS A 216 -3.18 18.37 4.58
N TRP A 217 -2.17 19.21 4.78
CA TRP A 217 -1.04 19.39 3.85
C TRP A 217 -0.28 18.07 3.65
N LEU A 218 0.02 17.33 4.73
CA LEU A 218 0.77 16.07 4.66
C LEU A 218 -0.05 14.94 4.01
N ASN A 219 -1.33 14.80 4.35
CA ASN A 219 -2.21 13.85 3.66
C ASN A 219 -2.37 14.19 2.17
N ARG A 220 -2.33 15.46 1.77
CA ARG A 220 -2.32 15.86 0.35
C ARG A 220 -0.99 15.54 -0.34
N LEU A 221 0.13 15.51 0.38
CA LEU A 221 1.43 15.10 -0.16
C LEU A 221 1.57 13.57 -0.29
N SER A 222 1.06 12.79 0.67
CA SER A 222 1.27 11.33 0.69
C SER A 222 0.68 10.61 -0.53
N TYR A 223 -0.48 11.05 -1.04
CA TYR A 223 -1.08 10.51 -2.27
C TYR A 223 -0.33 10.90 -3.56
N LYS A 224 0.87 11.48 -3.47
CA LYS A 224 1.82 11.57 -4.59
C LYS A 224 2.84 10.42 -4.64
N GLN A 225 2.77 9.47 -3.70
CA GLN A 225 3.59 8.26 -3.66
C GLN A 225 2.79 7.01 -4.08
N CYS A 226 3.50 5.91 -4.38
CA CYS A 226 2.97 4.71 -5.06
C CYS A 226 2.68 3.50 -4.14
N LEU A 227 2.52 3.70 -2.83
CA LEU A 227 2.04 2.66 -1.90
C LEU A 227 0.50 2.56 -1.91
N GLN A 228 -0.06 1.47 -1.38
CA GLN A 228 -1.45 1.03 -1.57
C GLN A 228 -2.36 1.26 -0.36
N ASP A 229 -1.80 1.59 0.80
CA ASP A 229 -2.54 1.89 2.03
C ASP A 229 -2.27 3.36 2.43
N PRO A 230 -3.31 4.20 2.65
CA PRO A 230 -3.12 5.62 2.98
C PRO A 230 -2.41 5.91 4.31
N ASP A 231 -2.33 4.95 5.23
CA ASP A 231 -1.53 5.05 6.45
C ASP A 231 -0.05 4.66 6.19
N ALA A 232 0.23 3.71 5.29
CA ALA A 232 1.58 3.43 4.78
C ALA A 232 2.13 4.60 3.94
N LEU A 233 1.31 5.16 3.03
CA LEU A 233 1.63 6.38 2.27
C LEU A 233 1.95 7.56 3.20
N TYR A 234 1.21 7.71 4.32
CA TYR A 234 1.48 8.75 5.30
C TYR A 234 2.78 8.47 6.07
N ASN A 235 3.09 7.21 6.42
CA ASN A 235 4.35 6.83 7.08
C ASN A 235 5.59 7.17 6.24
N ASP A 236 5.55 6.96 4.92
CA ASP A 236 6.66 7.24 3.99
C ASP A 236 7.13 8.71 4.01
N LEU A 237 6.27 9.66 4.41
CA LEU A 237 6.64 11.06 4.57
C LEU A 237 7.71 11.28 5.66
N PHE A 238 7.79 10.42 6.67
CA PHE A 238 8.53 10.66 7.90
C PHE A 238 9.90 9.99 7.94
N PHE A 239 10.81 10.56 8.73
CA PHE A 239 12.08 9.90 9.04
C PHE A 239 11.85 8.69 9.98
N SER A 240 12.43 7.54 9.63
CA SER A 240 12.57 6.36 10.50
C SER A 240 14.04 5.92 10.55
N LEU A 241 14.48 5.31 11.67
CA LEU A 241 15.82 4.70 11.72
C LEU A 241 16.02 3.57 10.69
N PRO A 242 15.06 2.65 10.46
CA PRO A 242 15.15 1.63 9.40
C PRO A 242 15.39 2.24 8.01
N ALA A 243 14.60 3.25 7.62
CA ALA A 243 14.75 3.98 6.36
C ALA A 243 16.12 4.67 6.26
N ALA A 244 16.61 5.26 7.36
CA ALA A 244 17.93 5.89 7.41
C ALA A 244 19.11 4.91 7.18
N THR A 245 18.95 3.61 7.45
CA THR A 245 19.99 2.60 7.09
C THR A 245 19.98 2.24 5.59
N GLN A 246 18.93 2.63 4.88
CA GLN A 246 18.79 2.55 3.43
C GLN A 246 19.04 3.91 2.75
N ASP A 247 19.66 4.85 3.47
CA ASP A 247 20.02 6.19 2.98
C ASP A 247 18.80 7.09 2.66
N LEU A 248 17.61 6.72 3.15
CA LEU A 248 16.34 7.47 3.03
C LEU A 248 16.10 8.40 4.23
N SER A 249 15.24 9.41 4.08
CA SER A 249 14.92 10.38 5.14
C SER A 249 13.45 10.81 5.20
N GLY A 250 12.56 10.04 4.56
CA GLY A 250 11.14 10.35 4.38
C GLY A 250 10.88 11.29 3.21
N SER A 251 9.81 11.04 2.44
CA SER A 251 9.51 11.78 1.20
C SER A 251 9.02 13.21 1.42
N PHE A 252 8.76 13.64 2.66
CA PHE A 252 8.64 15.06 3.00
C PHE A 252 9.97 15.80 2.82
N PHE A 253 11.09 15.17 3.19
CA PHE A 253 12.41 15.82 3.17
C PHE A 253 12.98 15.96 1.75
N SER A 254 12.75 14.97 0.90
CA SER A 254 13.37 14.85 -0.43
C SER A 254 12.47 14.06 -1.37
N ALA A 255 12.21 14.58 -2.57
CA ALA A 255 11.42 13.91 -3.60
C ALA A 255 11.92 14.25 -5.02
N ILE A 256 11.93 13.27 -5.91
CA ILE A 256 12.34 13.45 -7.32
C ILE A 256 11.18 14.07 -8.10
N GLY A 257 11.45 15.11 -8.91
CA GLY A 257 10.47 15.76 -9.80
C GLY A 257 9.32 16.53 -9.10
N LEU A 258 9.10 16.30 -7.80
CA LEU A 258 7.99 16.86 -7.03
C LEU A 258 8.32 18.24 -6.43
N TYR A 259 8.32 19.26 -7.28
CA TYR A 259 8.39 20.65 -6.83
C TYR A 259 7.19 21.00 -5.95
N THR A 260 7.45 21.69 -4.84
CA THR A 260 6.43 22.05 -3.83
C THR A 260 6.55 23.52 -3.39
N GLY A 261 7.07 24.38 -4.28
CA GLY A 261 7.32 25.80 -4.02
C GLY A 261 8.80 26.13 -3.76
N PRO A 262 9.18 27.42 -3.82
CA PRO A 262 10.57 27.86 -3.64
C PRO A 262 11.02 27.79 -2.19
N LYS A 263 10.08 27.75 -1.25
CA LYS A 263 10.27 27.77 0.21
C LYS A 263 9.24 26.87 0.88
N THR A 264 9.48 26.48 2.13
CA THR A 264 8.49 25.84 3.01
C THR A 264 8.31 26.66 4.26
N THR A 265 7.07 27.02 4.59
CA THR A 265 6.72 27.84 5.75
C THR A 265 6.11 26.98 6.85
N ILE A 266 6.67 27.04 8.06
CA ILE A 266 6.26 26.21 9.21
C ILE A 266 5.80 27.10 10.36
N LYS A 267 4.61 26.80 10.90
CA LYS A 267 4.09 27.40 12.13
C LYS A 267 3.94 26.34 13.20
N PHE A 268 4.47 26.60 14.39
CA PHE A 268 4.48 25.68 15.52
C PHE A 268 3.35 25.98 16.52
N GLU A 269 2.97 25.00 17.34
CA GLU A 269 1.95 25.15 18.39
C GLU A 269 2.34 26.19 19.46
N ASN A 270 3.64 26.44 19.66
CA ASN A 270 4.15 27.51 20.53
C ASN A 270 4.03 28.94 19.92
N GLY A 271 3.41 29.08 18.75
CA GLY A 271 3.19 30.35 18.05
C GLY A 271 4.36 30.83 17.19
N THR A 272 5.54 30.20 17.27
CA THR A 272 6.67 30.56 16.39
C THR A 272 6.38 30.20 14.95
N LYS A 273 6.79 31.06 14.01
CA LYS A 273 6.74 30.82 12.56
C LYS A 273 8.16 30.91 12.01
N ARG A 274 8.52 30.01 11.11
CA ARG A 274 9.79 30.01 10.36
C ARG A 274 9.51 29.76 8.89
N GLU A 275 10.32 30.35 8.03
CA GLU A 275 10.32 30.12 6.59
C GLU A 275 11.69 29.53 6.24
N PHE A 276 11.72 28.47 5.45
CA PHE A 276 12.94 27.75 5.05
C PHE A 276 13.05 27.77 3.52
N GLN A 277 14.26 27.94 2.99
CA GLN A 277 14.50 27.88 1.54
C GLN A 277 14.52 26.42 1.06
N ASN A 278 13.75 26.11 0.02
CA ASN A 278 13.82 24.80 -0.63
C ASN A 278 14.97 24.79 -1.66
N ASP A 279 15.71 23.70 -1.71
CA ASP A 279 16.81 23.48 -2.66
C ASP A 279 16.50 22.31 -3.62
N ALA A 280 17.35 22.14 -4.62
CA ALA A 280 17.30 21.00 -5.53
C ALA A 280 18.71 20.49 -5.82
N SER A 281 18.88 19.17 -5.80
CA SER A 281 20.14 18.48 -6.10
C SER A 281 20.08 17.73 -7.43
N PHE A 282 21.16 17.75 -8.20
CA PHE A 282 21.31 16.99 -9.44
C PHE A 282 22.71 16.37 -9.57
N HIS A 283 22.83 15.35 -10.43
CA HIS A 283 24.04 14.52 -10.56
C HIS A 283 24.62 14.47 -11.98
N LEU A 284 23.91 15.02 -12.97
CA LEU A 284 24.33 15.00 -14.38
C LEU A 284 25.17 16.24 -14.72
N SER A 285 26.07 16.11 -15.70
CA SER A 285 26.77 17.25 -16.30
C SER A 285 25.77 18.12 -17.08
N PHE A 286 25.80 19.43 -16.82
CA PHE A 286 25.14 20.50 -17.58
C PHE A 286 26.13 21.19 -18.55
N ASP A 287 27.33 20.63 -18.77
CA ASP A 287 28.28 21.16 -19.75
C ASP A 287 27.67 21.16 -21.16
N GLY A 288 27.78 22.29 -21.86
CA GLY A 288 27.12 22.50 -23.16
C GLY A 288 25.63 22.86 -23.08
N VAL A 289 24.96 22.73 -21.93
CA VAL A 289 23.59 23.24 -21.74
C VAL A 289 23.65 24.77 -21.62
N LYS A 290 22.92 25.43 -22.52
CA LYS A 290 22.83 26.90 -22.66
C LYS A 290 21.39 27.42 -22.56
N ASN A 291 20.42 26.54 -22.77
CA ASN A 291 18.99 26.83 -22.74
C ASN A 291 18.15 25.53 -22.70
N GLY A 292 16.83 25.66 -22.60
CA GLY A 292 15.88 24.56 -22.71
C GLY A 292 16.03 23.69 -23.97
N ASP A 293 16.33 24.26 -25.15
CA ASP A 293 16.57 23.48 -26.37
C ASP A 293 17.78 22.55 -26.22
N THR A 294 18.92 23.08 -25.80
CA THR A 294 20.16 22.31 -25.58
C THR A 294 20.08 21.35 -24.38
N PHE A 295 19.20 21.63 -23.40
CA PHE A 295 18.80 20.67 -22.38
C PHE A 295 18.07 19.48 -23.03
N TYR A 296 17.06 19.74 -23.86
CA TYR A 296 16.29 18.71 -24.55
C TYR A 296 17.19 17.85 -25.45
N GLU A 297 18.05 18.47 -26.27
CA GLU A 297 19.01 17.76 -27.13
C GLU A 297 19.98 16.87 -26.34
N LYS A 298 20.40 17.32 -25.16
CA LYS A 298 21.33 16.57 -24.31
C LYS A 298 20.66 15.38 -23.63
N PHE A 299 19.51 15.59 -22.98
CA PHE A 299 18.89 14.64 -22.06
C PHE A 299 17.63 13.93 -22.60
N CYS A 300 16.87 14.57 -23.50
CA CYS A 300 15.51 14.18 -23.88
C CYS A 300 15.40 13.64 -25.32
N SER A 301 16.54 13.42 -26.00
CA SER A 301 16.60 13.07 -27.42
C SER A 301 16.01 11.70 -27.78
N GLY A 302 15.82 10.79 -26.82
CA GLY A 302 15.37 9.41 -27.08
C GLY A 302 16.42 8.49 -27.73
N ASP A 303 17.60 9.02 -28.03
CA ASP A 303 18.78 8.22 -28.39
C ASP A 303 19.25 7.37 -27.20
N ILE A 304 19.33 6.04 -27.40
CA ILE A 304 20.12 5.16 -26.53
C ILE A 304 21.62 5.41 -26.82
N LYS A 305 22.11 6.53 -26.30
CA LYS A 305 23.54 6.87 -26.28
C LYS A 305 24.23 5.82 -25.39
N GLN A 306 25.24 5.10 -25.91
CA GLN A 306 26.14 4.35 -25.03
C GLN A 306 26.77 5.35 -24.05
N ALA A 307 26.30 5.35 -22.80
CA ALA A 307 26.68 6.35 -21.84
C ALA A 307 28.21 6.29 -21.64
N PRO A 308 28.96 7.38 -21.89
CA PRO A 308 30.36 7.44 -21.50
C PRO A 308 30.39 7.40 -19.98
N MET A 309 30.61 6.22 -19.41
CA MET A 309 30.59 6.03 -17.98
C MET A 309 31.64 6.96 -17.35
N LEU A 310 31.17 7.98 -16.63
CA LEU A 310 31.94 8.54 -15.51
C LEU A 310 32.34 7.33 -14.68
N LYS A 311 33.64 7.01 -14.67
CA LYS A 311 34.12 5.68 -14.27
C LYS A 311 33.48 5.30 -12.94
N LYS A 312 32.59 4.29 -12.97
CA LYS A 312 32.29 3.50 -11.77
C LYS A 312 33.63 2.89 -11.38
N ARG A 313 34.35 3.56 -10.47
CA ARG A 313 35.52 2.98 -9.83
C ARG A 313 35.03 1.67 -9.24
N GLU A 314 35.80 0.60 -9.40
CA GLU A 314 35.73 -0.48 -8.43
C GLU A 314 35.81 0.19 -7.05
N VAL A 315 34.79 -0.01 -6.21
CA VAL A 315 34.88 0.45 -4.83
C VAL A 315 36.00 -0.38 -4.24
N GLU A 316 37.19 0.23 -4.15
CA GLU A 316 38.39 -0.43 -3.67
C GLU A 316 38.06 -0.94 -2.28
N LEU A 317 37.89 -2.27 -2.19
CA LEU A 317 37.29 -2.93 -1.04
C LEU A 317 38.23 -2.73 0.15
N GLN A 318 37.99 -1.67 0.92
CA GLN A 318 38.37 -1.60 2.31
C GLN A 318 37.71 -2.80 3.00
N LYS A 319 38.47 -3.89 3.07
CA LYS A 319 38.08 -5.13 3.73
C LYS A 319 37.69 -4.77 5.16
N ARG A 320 36.39 -4.66 5.42
CA ARG A 320 35.81 -4.50 6.74
C ARG A 320 35.89 -5.85 7.46
N SER A 321 37.12 -6.29 7.72
CA SER A 321 37.42 -7.42 8.57
C SER A 321 37.30 -6.97 10.03
N LYS A 322 36.74 -7.87 10.86
CA LYS A 322 36.20 -7.61 12.21
C LYS A 322 34.85 -6.86 12.21
N ALA A 323 34.07 -7.12 13.26
CA ALA A 323 32.75 -6.53 13.46
C ALA A 323 32.79 -5.00 13.31
N GLY A 324 31.85 -4.47 12.53
CA GLY A 324 31.69 -3.02 12.39
C GLY A 324 31.15 -2.41 13.68
N LYS A 325 31.41 -1.11 13.89
CA LYS A 325 30.64 -0.35 14.89
C LYS A 325 29.14 -0.49 14.59
N PRO A 326 28.28 -0.65 15.62
CA PRO A 326 26.86 -0.93 15.43
C PRO A 326 26.17 0.22 14.68
N ARG A 327 25.11 -0.12 13.94
CA ARG A 327 24.28 0.86 13.21
C ARG A 327 23.72 1.89 14.20
N ALA A 328 23.72 3.17 13.82
CA ALA A 328 23.33 4.24 14.73
C ALA A 328 21.87 4.09 15.20
N GLY A 329 21.66 3.96 16.51
CA GLY A 329 20.34 3.71 17.11
C GLY A 329 19.93 2.23 17.20
N PHE A 330 20.79 1.30 16.75
CA PHE A 330 20.67 -0.15 16.93
C PHE A 330 21.67 -0.63 18.02
N PRO A 331 21.41 -1.77 18.69
CA PRO A 331 22.38 -2.42 19.56
C PRO A 331 23.45 -3.18 18.75
N GLU A 332 24.40 -3.81 19.44
CA GLU A 332 25.40 -4.70 18.81
C GLU A 332 24.72 -5.94 18.20
N PRO A 333 24.97 -6.30 16.92
CA PRO A 333 24.40 -7.48 16.31
C PRO A 333 25.06 -8.77 16.81
N VAL A 334 24.25 -9.82 16.97
CA VAL A 334 24.72 -11.21 17.17
C VAL A 334 25.34 -11.74 15.88
N VAL A 335 24.74 -11.38 14.73
CA VAL A 335 25.26 -11.60 13.38
C VAL A 335 24.60 -10.59 12.44
N GLU A 336 25.34 -10.04 11.49
CA GLU A 336 24.86 -9.04 10.53
C GLU A 336 25.52 -9.25 9.17
N SER A 337 24.75 -9.08 8.09
CA SER A 337 25.27 -9.01 6.72
C SER A 337 26.20 -7.80 6.53
N ASN A 338 27.25 -7.93 5.73
CA ASN A 338 28.27 -6.87 5.52
C ASN A 338 27.67 -5.49 5.19
N GLU A 339 26.56 -5.49 4.46
CA GLU A 339 25.83 -4.34 3.93
C GLU A 339 24.55 -3.97 4.72
N GLY A 340 24.23 -4.67 5.80
CA GLY A 340 23.11 -4.35 6.70
C GLY A 340 21.71 -4.67 6.17
N SER A 341 21.58 -5.56 5.18
CA SER A 341 20.29 -6.03 4.65
C SER A 341 19.52 -6.89 5.66
N ILE A 342 20.25 -7.75 6.38
CA ILE A 342 19.76 -8.65 7.43
C ILE A 342 20.68 -8.62 8.65
N ALA A 343 20.10 -8.53 9.85
CA ALA A 343 20.83 -8.55 11.11
C ALA A 343 20.00 -9.16 12.25
N GLY A 344 20.64 -10.01 13.05
CA GLY A 344 20.06 -10.68 14.20
C GLY A 344 20.54 -10.08 15.53
N TYR A 345 19.61 -9.87 16.46
CA TYR A 345 19.83 -9.25 17.77
C TYR A 345 19.15 -10.04 18.89
N PHE A 346 19.64 -9.89 20.12
CA PHE A 346 18.94 -10.39 21.30
C PHE A 346 18.47 -9.21 22.16
N LEU A 347 17.28 -9.32 22.72
CA LEU A 347 16.83 -8.41 23.77
C LEU A 347 17.39 -8.83 25.13
N GLU A 348 17.42 -7.88 26.07
CA GLU A 348 17.96 -8.04 27.42
C GLU A 348 16.87 -7.84 28.50
N HIS A 349 17.28 -7.92 29.77
CA HIS A 349 16.45 -7.67 30.95
C HIS A 349 15.13 -8.47 30.95
N ASN A 350 13.97 -7.80 30.92
CA ASN A 350 12.65 -8.43 31.02
C ASN A 350 12.25 -9.24 29.77
N TYR A 351 12.97 -9.11 28.65
CA TYR A 351 12.71 -9.83 27.40
C TYR A 351 13.95 -10.64 26.95
N SER A 352 14.75 -11.11 27.90
CA SER A 352 15.97 -11.90 27.63
C SER A 352 15.72 -13.25 26.95
N ASP A 353 14.48 -13.71 26.88
CA ASP A 353 14.02 -14.86 26.09
C ASP A 353 13.73 -14.53 24.61
N THR A 354 13.80 -13.26 24.23
CA THR A 354 13.35 -12.75 22.94
C THR A 354 14.52 -12.42 22.01
N ALA A 355 14.42 -12.90 20.78
CA ALA A 355 15.29 -12.61 19.65
C ALA A 355 14.62 -11.60 18.70
N VAL A 356 15.42 -10.89 17.91
CA VAL A 356 14.94 -10.02 16.82
C VAL A 356 15.74 -10.32 15.56
N LEU A 357 15.07 -10.56 14.44
CA LEU A 357 15.68 -10.58 13.11
C LEU A 357 15.17 -9.38 12.33
N SER A 358 16.06 -8.40 12.13
CA SER A 358 15.78 -7.17 11.38
C SER A 358 16.18 -7.36 9.91
N LEU A 359 15.26 -6.99 9.02
CA LEU A 359 15.30 -7.22 7.58
C LEU A 359 15.00 -5.88 6.92
N SER A 360 16.02 -5.11 6.54
CA SER A 360 15.83 -3.81 5.89
C SER A 360 15.46 -3.96 4.41
N SER A 361 15.89 -5.05 3.77
CA SER A 361 15.63 -5.36 2.36
C SER A 361 15.75 -6.87 2.14
N PHE A 362 15.02 -7.44 1.18
CA PHE A 362 15.23 -8.80 0.65
C PHE A 362 16.20 -8.83 -0.55
N VAL A 363 16.97 -7.77 -0.78
CA VAL A 363 18.09 -7.75 -1.73
C VAL A 363 19.31 -7.04 -1.09
N PRO A 364 20.47 -7.72 -0.97
CA PRO A 364 21.72 -7.09 -0.55
C PRO A 364 22.14 -5.92 -1.46
N LYS A 365 22.65 -4.82 -0.88
CA LYS A 365 23.12 -3.62 -1.64
C LYS A 365 24.23 -3.90 -2.67
N ASP A 366 24.87 -5.09 -2.60
CA ASP A 366 25.93 -5.53 -3.52
C ASP A 366 25.53 -6.74 -4.41
N ALA A 367 24.25 -7.15 -4.42
CA ALA A 367 23.80 -8.32 -5.21
C ALA A 367 24.13 -8.22 -6.71
N ASP A 368 24.04 -7.02 -7.31
CA ASP A 368 24.42 -6.75 -8.71
C ASP A 368 25.91 -6.95 -9.03
N LYS A 369 26.76 -7.12 -8.01
CA LYS A 369 28.23 -7.18 -8.11
C LYS A 369 28.81 -8.51 -7.62
N ASP A 370 28.05 -9.23 -6.80
CA ASP A 370 28.48 -10.40 -6.06
C ASP A 370 27.28 -11.33 -5.83
N ASP A 371 27.11 -12.32 -6.71
CA ASP A 371 26.05 -13.34 -6.60
C ASP A 371 26.04 -14.06 -5.24
N ALA A 372 27.20 -14.18 -4.58
CA ALA A 372 27.29 -14.80 -3.26
C ALA A 372 26.73 -13.93 -2.13
N ALA A 373 26.39 -12.65 -2.37
CA ALA A 373 25.69 -11.81 -1.40
C ALA A 373 24.32 -12.39 -1.01
N ILE A 374 23.60 -12.95 -1.99
CA ILE A 374 22.30 -13.61 -1.78
C ILE A 374 22.46 -14.87 -0.91
N LEU A 375 23.48 -15.69 -1.17
CA LEU A 375 23.80 -16.86 -0.33
C LEU A 375 24.25 -16.44 1.10
N ARG A 376 24.96 -15.31 1.25
CA ARG A 376 25.33 -14.76 2.57
C ARG A 376 24.10 -14.32 3.36
N PHE A 377 23.07 -13.72 2.73
CA PHE A 377 21.81 -13.39 3.40
C PHE A 377 21.17 -14.64 4.03
N SER A 378 21.01 -15.71 3.25
CA SER A 378 20.50 -17.01 3.72
C SER A 378 21.37 -17.62 4.84
N THR A 379 22.69 -17.42 4.77
CA THR A 379 23.65 -17.88 5.79
C THR A 379 23.53 -17.08 7.10
N VAL A 380 23.30 -15.77 7.05
CA VAL A 380 23.06 -14.94 8.24
C VAL A 380 21.80 -15.38 8.98
N ALA A 381 20.70 -15.64 8.25
CA ALA A 381 19.46 -16.15 8.83
C ALA A 381 19.68 -17.48 9.58
N SER A 382 20.26 -18.48 8.92
CA SER A 382 20.49 -19.82 9.51
C SER A 382 21.47 -19.78 10.68
N THR A 383 22.51 -18.94 10.59
CA THR A 383 23.44 -18.66 11.70
C THR A 383 22.71 -18.06 12.89
N PHE A 384 21.83 -17.07 12.66
CA PHE A 384 21.07 -16.42 13.74
C PHE A 384 20.05 -17.36 14.40
N LEU A 385 19.37 -18.21 13.62
CA LEU A 385 18.45 -19.22 14.16
C LEU A 385 19.22 -20.25 15.00
N SER A 386 20.39 -20.70 14.55
CA SER A 386 21.28 -21.57 15.33
C SER A 386 21.73 -20.91 16.64
N ALA A 387 22.19 -19.66 16.58
CA ALA A 387 22.59 -18.89 17.76
C ALA A 387 21.43 -18.65 18.73
N SER A 388 20.22 -18.37 18.22
CA SER A 388 19.00 -18.20 19.01
C SER A 388 18.64 -19.48 19.77
N LYS A 389 18.72 -20.64 19.11
CA LYS A 389 18.50 -21.94 19.74
C LYS A 389 19.54 -22.23 20.83
N GLN A 390 20.82 -21.95 20.57
CA GLN A 390 21.90 -22.12 21.54
C GLN A 390 21.74 -21.19 22.76
N ALA A 391 21.28 -19.96 22.54
CA ALA A 391 21.00 -18.96 23.58
C ALA A 391 19.62 -19.13 24.25
N GLY A 392 18.91 -20.23 24.03
CA GLY A 392 17.64 -20.56 24.69
C GLY A 392 16.48 -19.60 24.38
N LYS A 393 16.52 -18.90 23.23
CA LYS A 393 15.50 -17.92 22.86
C LYS A 393 14.18 -18.61 22.52
N ALA A 394 13.09 -18.13 23.12
CA ALA A 394 11.76 -18.72 23.00
C ALA A 394 10.83 -17.93 22.07
N LYS A 395 11.13 -16.64 21.81
CA LYS A 395 10.31 -15.69 21.03
C LYS A 395 11.14 -14.99 19.96
N LEU A 396 10.50 -14.60 18.86
CA LEU A 396 11.14 -13.88 17.75
C LEU A 396 10.29 -12.70 17.26
N ILE A 397 10.90 -11.52 17.20
CA ILE A 397 10.38 -10.40 16.41
C ILE A 397 11.03 -10.47 15.01
N LEU A 398 10.21 -10.52 13.97
CA LEU A 398 10.61 -10.31 12.58
C LEU A 398 10.36 -8.84 12.26
N ASP A 399 11.42 -8.03 12.18
CA ASP A 399 11.31 -6.59 11.91
C ASP A 399 11.55 -6.29 10.43
N VAL A 400 10.47 -5.94 9.73
CA VAL A 400 10.44 -5.57 8.30
C VAL A 400 10.03 -4.10 8.11
N THR A 401 10.29 -3.24 9.12
CA THR A 401 10.07 -1.80 8.99
C THR A 401 10.88 -1.20 7.83
N SER A 402 10.21 -0.43 6.99
CA SER A 402 10.76 0.23 5.79
C SER A 402 11.32 -0.75 4.73
N ASN A 403 10.91 -2.02 4.72
CA ASN A 403 11.39 -3.05 3.79
C ASN A 403 10.53 -3.13 2.50
N GLN A 404 11.06 -2.62 1.39
CA GLN A 404 10.37 -2.56 0.10
C GLN A 404 10.40 -3.90 -0.70
N GLY A 405 10.88 -4.99 -0.09
CA GLY A 405 11.07 -6.28 -0.73
C GLY A 405 12.46 -6.46 -1.33
N GLY A 406 12.57 -7.16 -2.45
CA GLY A 406 13.84 -7.62 -3.03
C GLY A 406 13.69 -8.94 -3.79
N ALA A 407 14.66 -9.84 -3.73
CA ALA A 407 14.64 -11.10 -4.49
C ALA A 407 13.67 -12.13 -3.90
N VAL A 408 12.64 -12.53 -4.67
CA VAL A 408 11.50 -13.36 -4.22
C VAL A 408 11.94 -14.65 -3.50
N PHE A 409 12.97 -15.32 -4.00
CA PHE A 409 13.40 -16.61 -3.44
C PHE A 409 14.12 -16.47 -2.10
N LEU A 410 14.59 -15.28 -1.70
CA LEU A 410 15.04 -15.02 -0.32
C LEU A 410 13.87 -14.93 0.67
N GLY A 411 12.68 -14.47 0.21
CA GLY A 411 11.45 -14.55 0.99
C GLY A 411 11.03 -16.00 1.23
N TYR A 412 11.06 -16.84 0.19
CA TYR A 412 10.78 -18.28 0.31
C TYR A 412 11.83 -19.00 1.16
N ASP A 413 13.11 -18.73 0.98
CA ASP A 413 14.18 -19.37 1.75
C ASP A 413 14.11 -19.02 3.24
N LEU A 414 13.90 -17.75 3.59
CA LEU A 414 13.73 -17.35 4.99
C LEU A 414 12.47 -17.94 5.61
N PHE A 415 11.36 -18.01 4.86
CA PHE A 415 10.14 -18.68 5.31
C PHE A 415 10.39 -20.17 5.61
N MET A 416 11.04 -20.90 4.71
CA MET A 416 11.35 -22.33 4.90
C MET A 416 12.41 -22.59 5.98
N GLN A 417 13.29 -21.63 6.26
CA GLN A 417 14.19 -21.70 7.42
C GLN A 417 13.45 -21.55 8.76
N LEU A 418 12.38 -20.75 8.80
CA LEU A 418 11.55 -20.55 9.99
C LEU A 418 10.51 -21.68 10.18
N PHE A 419 9.91 -22.15 9.08
CA PHE A 419 8.83 -23.15 9.05
C PHE A 419 9.21 -24.36 8.17
N PRO A 420 10.23 -25.15 8.54
CA PRO A 420 10.73 -26.25 7.72
C PRO A 420 9.69 -27.30 7.34
N ALA A 421 8.68 -27.52 8.18
CA ALA A 421 7.60 -28.47 7.93
C ALA A 421 6.45 -27.92 7.07
N ALA A 422 6.47 -26.64 6.70
CA ALA A 422 5.48 -26.01 5.84
C ALA A 422 5.79 -26.24 4.35
N LYS A 423 5.05 -25.57 3.47
CA LYS A 423 5.31 -25.52 2.02
C LYS A 423 5.11 -24.10 1.51
N VAL A 424 5.81 -23.73 0.45
CA VAL A 424 5.53 -22.48 -0.28
C VAL A 424 4.19 -22.64 -1.02
N THR A 425 3.17 -21.95 -0.53
CA THR A 425 1.80 -21.90 -1.07
C THR A 425 1.57 -20.72 -2.02
N SER A 426 2.49 -19.75 -2.04
CA SER A 426 2.49 -18.58 -2.93
C SER A 426 2.27 -19.00 -4.39
N ALA A 427 1.17 -18.53 -4.98
CA ALA A 427 0.77 -18.79 -6.36
C ALA A 427 0.49 -17.46 -7.09
N PHE A 428 0.46 -17.53 -8.41
CA PHE A 428 0.24 -16.36 -9.26
C PHE A 428 -0.55 -16.70 -10.52
N ASN A 429 -1.09 -15.66 -11.16
CA ASN A 429 -1.43 -15.66 -12.58
C ASN A 429 -0.88 -14.37 -13.23
N VAL A 430 -0.97 -14.31 -14.56
CA VAL A 430 -0.72 -13.09 -15.35
C VAL A 430 -1.96 -12.79 -16.20
N ARG A 431 -2.10 -11.53 -16.62
CA ARG A 431 -3.09 -11.13 -17.63
C ARG A 431 -2.78 -11.87 -18.93
N ALA A 432 -3.75 -12.58 -19.51
CA ALA A 432 -3.53 -13.47 -20.65
C ALA A 432 -3.56 -12.69 -21.98
N THR A 433 -2.50 -11.91 -22.24
CA THR A 433 -2.40 -11.04 -23.43
C THR A 433 -1.88 -11.78 -24.67
N GLU A 434 -2.11 -11.19 -25.85
CA GLU A 434 -1.59 -11.72 -27.12
C GLU A 434 -0.05 -11.82 -27.09
N GLN A 435 0.62 -10.79 -26.59
CA GLN A 435 2.07 -10.71 -26.51
C GLN A 435 2.65 -11.85 -25.66
N ILE A 436 2.07 -12.10 -24.49
CA ILE A 436 2.48 -13.20 -23.59
C ILE A 436 2.29 -14.56 -24.29
N ASN A 437 1.20 -14.74 -25.03
CA ASN A 437 0.95 -15.96 -25.79
C ASN A 437 1.95 -16.15 -26.95
N ILE A 438 2.28 -15.08 -27.68
CA ILE A 438 3.28 -15.10 -28.75
C ILE A 438 4.65 -15.52 -28.19
N ILE A 439 5.12 -14.88 -27.13
CA ILE A 439 6.44 -15.19 -26.53
C ILE A 439 6.44 -16.62 -25.97
N GLY A 440 5.49 -16.98 -25.10
CA GLY A 440 5.49 -18.28 -24.43
C GLY A 440 5.28 -19.46 -25.38
N SER A 441 4.40 -19.34 -26.38
CA SER A 441 4.22 -20.38 -27.40
C SER A 441 5.44 -20.51 -28.33
N LYS A 442 6.23 -19.44 -28.52
CA LYS A 442 7.49 -19.48 -29.26
C LYS A 442 8.61 -20.11 -28.44
N VAL A 443 8.79 -19.70 -27.18
CA VAL A 443 9.77 -20.29 -26.25
C VAL A 443 9.49 -21.78 -26.03
N THR A 444 8.22 -22.15 -25.80
CA THR A 444 7.82 -23.56 -25.63
C THR A 444 8.12 -24.40 -26.89
N ARG A 445 7.94 -23.86 -28.10
CA ARG A 445 8.34 -24.56 -29.34
C ARG A 445 9.86 -24.67 -29.48
N LEU A 446 10.57 -23.57 -29.24
CA LEU A 446 12.03 -23.45 -29.34
C LEU A 446 12.77 -24.46 -28.45
N LEU A 447 12.24 -24.70 -27.25
CA LEU A 447 12.79 -25.64 -26.26
C LEU A 447 12.46 -27.12 -26.53
N ASN A 448 11.35 -27.41 -27.24
CA ASN A 448 10.86 -28.77 -27.44
C ASN A 448 11.17 -29.37 -28.83
N ASP A 449 11.35 -28.56 -29.89
CA ASP A 449 11.74 -29.08 -31.21
C ASP A 449 13.18 -29.63 -31.16
N GLN A 450 13.35 -30.89 -31.59
CA GLN A 450 14.63 -31.61 -31.61
C GLN A 450 15.74 -30.87 -32.38
N LYS A 451 15.40 -30.00 -33.34
CA LYS A 451 16.34 -29.19 -34.13
C LYS A 451 16.79 -27.93 -33.41
N THR A 452 15.95 -27.33 -32.56
CA THR A 452 16.22 -26.02 -31.94
C THR A 452 16.53 -26.09 -30.45
N LYS A 453 16.15 -27.16 -29.75
CA LYS A 453 16.32 -27.35 -28.29
C LYS A 453 17.76 -27.24 -27.77
N SER A 454 18.75 -27.32 -28.66
CA SER A 454 20.20 -27.21 -28.39
C SER A 454 20.84 -26.06 -29.18
N SER A 455 20.05 -25.05 -29.52
CA SER A 455 20.53 -23.78 -30.07
C SER A 455 20.77 -22.78 -28.95
N LYS A 456 21.69 -21.83 -29.17
CA LYS A 456 21.94 -20.71 -28.24
C LYS A 456 20.68 -19.92 -27.87
N ALA A 457 19.68 -19.92 -28.75
CA ALA A 457 18.37 -19.34 -28.50
C ALA A 457 17.60 -20.13 -27.42
N ALA A 458 17.49 -21.45 -27.58
CA ALA A 458 16.89 -22.33 -26.58
C ALA A 458 17.65 -22.29 -25.25
N ASP A 459 18.98 -22.29 -25.26
CA ASP A 459 19.79 -22.25 -24.03
C ASP A 459 19.68 -20.90 -23.28
N SER A 460 19.40 -19.81 -23.99
CA SER A 460 19.09 -18.50 -23.39
C SER A 460 17.73 -18.51 -22.67
N GLU A 461 16.72 -19.15 -23.28
CA GLU A 461 15.34 -19.15 -22.78
C GLU A 461 14.99 -20.32 -21.84
N ARG A 462 15.80 -21.38 -21.79
CA ARG A 462 15.61 -22.48 -20.85
C ARG A 462 15.61 -21.95 -19.42
N ASP A 463 14.64 -22.34 -18.60
CA ASP A 463 14.48 -21.86 -17.22
C ASP A 463 14.30 -20.33 -17.11
N SER A 464 13.87 -19.64 -18.19
CA SER A 464 13.49 -18.23 -18.15
C SER A 464 12.06 -18.04 -17.61
N ILE A 465 11.68 -16.78 -17.38
CA ILE A 465 10.30 -16.43 -17.01
C ILE A 465 9.24 -16.78 -18.09
N PHE A 466 9.66 -17.17 -19.30
CA PHE A 466 8.81 -17.61 -20.39
C PHE A 466 8.91 -19.12 -20.69
N ASP A 467 9.79 -19.85 -19.97
CA ASP A 467 9.83 -21.32 -20.03
C ASP A 467 8.71 -21.92 -19.17
N LEU A 468 7.88 -22.75 -19.78
CA LEU A 468 6.86 -23.55 -19.09
C LEU A 468 7.46 -24.45 -18.00
N ASN A 469 8.71 -24.90 -18.19
CA ASN A 469 9.42 -25.76 -17.24
C ASN A 469 9.84 -25.05 -15.95
N SER A 470 9.79 -23.71 -15.88
CA SER A 470 9.96 -22.96 -14.63
C SER A 470 8.77 -23.09 -13.66
N TYR A 471 7.67 -23.71 -14.12
CA TYR A 471 6.39 -23.72 -13.40
C TYR A 471 5.86 -25.11 -13.08
N VAL A 472 4.99 -25.13 -12.07
CA VAL A 472 4.07 -26.22 -11.70
C VAL A 472 2.72 -25.62 -11.32
N ASN A 473 1.67 -26.42 -11.36
CA ASN A 473 0.34 -25.99 -10.90
C ASN A 473 0.25 -25.91 -9.36
N VAL A 474 -0.92 -25.51 -8.84
CA VAL A 474 -1.18 -25.42 -7.39
C VAL A 474 -1.04 -26.73 -6.62
N LYS A 475 -1.09 -27.90 -7.28
CA LYS A 475 -0.81 -29.21 -6.65
C LYS A 475 0.68 -29.57 -6.66
N GLY A 476 1.44 -29.06 -7.63
CA GLY A 476 2.86 -29.39 -7.86
C GLY A 476 3.10 -30.26 -9.09
N GLU A 477 2.11 -30.40 -9.96
CA GLU A 477 2.21 -31.15 -11.22
C GLU A 477 2.72 -30.21 -12.33
N LYS A 478 3.50 -30.72 -13.29
CA LYS A 478 3.88 -29.96 -14.50
C LYS A 478 2.66 -29.72 -15.39
N PHE A 479 2.61 -28.55 -16.03
CA PHE A 479 1.66 -28.28 -17.11
C PHE A 479 2.00 -29.12 -18.35
N SER A 480 0.98 -29.62 -19.04
CA SER A 480 1.14 -30.55 -20.17
C SER A 480 1.48 -29.86 -21.50
N SER A 481 1.17 -28.58 -21.64
CA SER A 481 1.47 -27.73 -22.81
C SER A 481 1.44 -26.26 -22.42
N TRP A 482 1.84 -25.37 -23.35
CA TRP A 482 1.71 -23.93 -23.14
C TRP A 482 0.23 -23.53 -22.94
N ASP A 483 -0.66 -24.03 -23.78
CA ASP A 483 -2.10 -23.76 -23.73
C ASP A 483 -2.74 -24.23 -22.40
N ASP A 484 -2.19 -25.28 -21.79
CA ASP A 484 -2.60 -25.81 -20.48
C ASP A 484 -2.23 -24.90 -19.30
N TYR A 485 -1.19 -24.07 -19.45
CA TYR A 485 -0.88 -22.98 -18.51
C TYR A 485 -1.60 -21.68 -18.88
N PHE A 486 -1.53 -21.28 -20.15
CA PHE A 486 -2.04 -20.00 -20.63
C PHE A 486 -3.56 -19.88 -20.49
N GLY A 487 -4.31 -20.97 -20.66
CA GLY A 487 -5.77 -20.96 -20.60
C GLY A 487 -6.40 -20.13 -21.74
N PRO A 488 -7.11 -19.04 -21.46
CA PRO A 488 -7.29 -18.39 -20.16
C PRO A 488 -8.33 -19.06 -19.24
N GLU A 489 -8.27 -18.74 -17.95
CA GLU A 489 -9.45 -18.65 -17.08
C GLU A 489 -10.04 -17.25 -17.26
N THR A 490 -11.28 -17.16 -17.78
CA THR A 490 -12.01 -15.88 -17.92
C THR A 490 -12.81 -15.59 -16.66
N ARG A 491 -12.74 -14.36 -16.13
CA ARG A 491 -13.50 -13.86 -14.97
C ARG A 491 -13.95 -12.43 -15.27
N ASP A 492 -15.27 -12.20 -15.29
CA ASP A 492 -15.86 -10.86 -15.46
C ASP A 492 -15.21 -10.07 -16.62
N ASP A 493 -15.17 -10.74 -17.79
CA ASP A 493 -14.52 -10.35 -19.05
C ASP A 493 -12.96 -10.20 -19.02
N ILE A 494 -12.32 -10.29 -17.86
CA ILE A 494 -10.86 -10.37 -17.71
C ILE A 494 -10.36 -11.78 -18.07
N ASN A 495 -9.33 -11.88 -18.91
CA ASN A 495 -8.67 -13.15 -19.23
C ASN A 495 -7.34 -13.29 -18.45
N LEU A 496 -7.20 -14.38 -17.70
CA LEU A 496 -6.05 -14.65 -16.82
C LEU A 496 -5.44 -16.02 -17.13
N THR A 497 -4.13 -16.20 -16.92
CA THR A 497 -3.53 -17.55 -16.97
C THR A 497 -3.98 -18.41 -15.80
N ARG A 498 -3.86 -19.73 -15.92
CA ARG A 498 -4.16 -20.65 -14.83
C ARG A 498 -3.18 -20.48 -13.67
N LEU A 499 -3.63 -20.76 -12.45
CA LEU A 499 -2.77 -20.59 -11.27
C LEU A 499 -1.53 -21.49 -11.30
N ALA A 500 -0.37 -20.83 -11.34
CA ALA A 500 0.93 -21.45 -11.33
C ALA A 500 1.71 -21.09 -10.06
N ARG A 501 2.76 -21.88 -9.81
CA ARG A 501 3.80 -21.65 -8.80
C ARG A 501 5.16 -21.91 -9.44
N TRP A 502 6.20 -21.32 -8.87
CA TRP A 502 7.57 -21.65 -9.21
C TRP A 502 7.86 -23.13 -8.89
N ASP A 503 8.54 -23.82 -9.81
CA ASP A 503 9.04 -25.17 -9.53
C ASP A 503 10.34 -25.12 -8.71
N LEU A 504 10.20 -25.04 -7.38
CA LEU A 504 11.35 -24.85 -6.50
C LEU A 504 12.29 -26.07 -6.43
N ASP A 505 11.89 -27.24 -6.94
CA ASP A 505 12.75 -28.42 -7.09
C ASP A 505 13.54 -28.42 -8.41
N ASN A 506 13.28 -27.48 -9.34
CA ASN A 506 14.16 -27.20 -10.47
C ASN A 506 15.34 -26.33 -9.99
N GLU A 507 16.48 -26.98 -9.74
CA GLU A 507 17.69 -26.31 -9.26
C GLU A 507 18.30 -25.34 -10.29
N ASP A 508 18.27 -25.67 -11.58
CA ASP A 508 18.82 -24.81 -12.64
C ASP A 508 18.01 -23.50 -12.74
N MET A 509 16.68 -23.58 -12.66
CA MET A 509 15.81 -22.40 -12.58
C MET A 509 16.00 -21.59 -11.30
N THR A 510 16.05 -22.23 -10.14
CA THR A 510 16.20 -21.50 -8.86
C THR A 510 17.55 -20.81 -8.75
N GLN A 511 18.61 -21.40 -9.31
CA GLN A 511 19.92 -20.75 -9.48
C GLN A 511 19.90 -19.65 -10.54
N LYS A 512 19.28 -19.86 -11.72
CA LYS A 512 19.24 -18.86 -12.81
C LYS A 512 18.46 -17.60 -12.43
N LEU A 513 17.27 -17.75 -11.86
CA LEU A 513 16.35 -16.64 -11.59
C LEU A 513 16.52 -16.04 -10.18
N GLY A 514 16.75 -16.87 -9.16
CA GLY A 514 16.84 -16.43 -7.76
C GLY A 514 18.25 -16.45 -7.15
N LYS A 515 19.27 -16.92 -7.88
CA LYS A 515 20.66 -17.07 -7.41
C LYS A 515 20.83 -17.99 -6.20
N LEU A 516 19.81 -18.79 -5.86
CA LEU A 516 19.81 -19.70 -4.72
C LEU A 516 18.82 -20.85 -4.93
N VAL A 517 19.23 -22.07 -4.56
CA VAL A 517 18.28 -23.17 -4.31
C VAL A 517 17.58 -22.88 -2.99
N VAL A 518 16.26 -23.02 -2.91
CA VAL A 518 15.48 -22.65 -1.71
C VAL A 518 15.62 -23.73 -0.62
N THR A 519 15.82 -23.33 0.64
CA THR A 519 15.81 -24.26 1.79
C THR A 519 14.56 -25.15 1.77
N GLY A 520 14.75 -26.47 1.91
CA GLY A 520 13.67 -27.45 1.85
C GLY A 520 13.40 -28.04 0.46
N TYR A 521 14.07 -27.57 -0.59
CA TYR A 521 13.92 -28.04 -1.99
C TYR A 521 15.26 -28.45 -2.62
N GLY A 522 15.23 -29.32 -3.63
CA GLY A 522 16.44 -29.77 -4.37
C GLY A 522 17.60 -30.24 -3.47
N SER A 523 18.82 -29.82 -3.79
CA SER A 523 20.04 -30.06 -3.01
C SER A 523 20.02 -29.47 -1.58
N ARG A 524 19.09 -28.56 -1.27
CA ARG A 524 18.83 -28.02 0.07
C ARG A 524 17.56 -28.61 0.73
N SER A 525 17.06 -29.74 0.22
CA SER A 525 15.93 -30.51 0.76
C SER A 525 16.10 -30.98 2.22
N LYS A 526 17.33 -31.02 2.74
CA LYS A 526 17.58 -31.31 4.17
C LYS A 526 17.11 -30.14 5.05
N GLN A 527 15.87 -30.23 5.49
CA GLN A 527 15.20 -29.25 6.34
C GLN A 527 16.00 -28.95 7.64
N PRO A 528 16.09 -27.67 8.06
CA PRO A 528 16.60 -27.30 9.39
C PRO A 528 15.62 -27.72 10.49
N GLN A 529 16.08 -27.71 11.76
CA GLN A 529 15.17 -27.82 12.89
C GLN A 529 14.50 -26.47 13.16
N GLN A 530 13.17 -26.46 13.25
CA GLN A 530 12.40 -25.28 13.66
C GLN A 530 12.83 -24.80 15.06
N VAL A 531 13.17 -23.51 15.17
CA VAL A 531 13.66 -22.90 16.42
C VAL A 531 12.54 -22.23 17.21
N PHE A 532 11.65 -21.51 16.52
CA PHE A 532 10.53 -20.79 17.11
C PHE A 532 9.21 -21.39 16.64
N LYS A 533 8.24 -21.49 17.55
CA LYS A 533 6.87 -21.87 17.18
C LYS A 533 6.11 -20.68 16.58
N PRO A 534 5.08 -20.89 15.72
CA PRO A 534 4.34 -19.80 15.10
C PRO A 534 3.75 -18.80 16.10
N GLU A 535 3.18 -19.30 17.22
CA GLU A 535 2.55 -18.46 18.26
C GLU A 535 3.54 -17.57 19.04
N ASN A 536 4.85 -17.85 18.91
CA ASN A 536 5.94 -17.10 19.54
C ASN A 536 6.68 -16.19 18.54
N ILE A 537 6.16 -15.99 17.33
CA ILE A 537 6.72 -15.09 16.31
C ILE A 537 5.76 -13.92 16.11
N VAL A 538 6.30 -12.71 15.97
CA VAL A 538 5.53 -11.51 15.60
C VAL A 538 6.24 -10.70 14.51
N LEU A 539 5.50 -10.28 13.50
CA LEU A 539 5.94 -9.41 12.42
C LEU A 539 5.75 -7.94 12.82
N LEU A 540 6.84 -7.18 12.92
CA LEU A 540 6.85 -5.74 13.11
C LEU A 540 7.03 -5.04 11.75
N THR A 541 6.18 -4.06 11.46
CA THR A 541 6.24 -3.30 10.20
C THR A 541 5.69 -1.89 10.39
N ASP A 542 5.99 -0.99 9.45
CA ASP A 542 5.43 0.36 9.30
C ASP A 542 4.45 0.42 8.10
N GLY A 543 4.07 -0.73 7.54
CA GLY A 543 3.20 -0.83 6.37
C GLY A 543 3.94 -0.70 5.03
N ALA A 544 5.20 -0.25 5.00
CA ALA A 544 5.99 -0.12 3.78
C ALA A 544 6.39 -1.48 3.15
N CYS A 545 6.10 -2.59 3.84
CA CYS A 545 6.30 -3.95 3.36
C CYS A 545 5.67 -4.15 1.97
N ALA A 546 6.50 -4.45 0.98
CA ALA A 546 6.11 -4.59 -0.43
C ALA A 546 6.82 -5.77 -1.13
N SER A 547 6.33 -6.18 -2.31
CA SER A 547 6.97 -7.17 -3.17
C SER A 547 7.27 -8.47 -2.41
N THR A 548 8.52 -8.96 -2.43
CA THR A 548 9.00 -10.08 -1.62
C THR A 548 8.67 -9.98 -0.12
N CYS A 549 8.64 -8.78 0.47
CA CYS A 549 8.20 -8.62 1.86
C CYS A 549 6.71 -8.96 2.01
N ALA A 550 5.86 -8.53 1.07
CA ALA A 550 4.44 -8.85 1.05
C ALA A 550 4.20 -10.37 0.89
N VAL A 551 4.94 -11.02 0.00
CA VAL A 551 4.89 -12.49 -0.19
C VAL A 551 5.34 -13.24 1.07
N PHE A 552 6.42 -12.79 1.71
CA PHE A 552 6.89 -13.34 2.99
C PHE A 552 5.84 -13.15 4.10
N ALA A 553 5.27 -11.95 4.24
CA ALA A 553 4.24 -11.64 5.24
C ALA A 553 2.94 -12.45 5.03
N ASP A 554 2.53 -12.70 3.79
CA ASP A 554 1.37 -13.56 3.49
C ASP A 554 1.63 -15.01 3.92
N LEU A 555 2.81 -15.57 3.59
CA LEU A 555 3.22 -16.91 4.03
C LEU A 555 3.31 -17.03 5.56
N LEU A 556 3.85 -16.01 6.25
CA LEU A 556 3.88 -15.94 7.71
C LEU A 556 2.44 -15.96 8.29
N LYS A 557 1.54 -15.15 7.74
CA LYS A 557 0.15 -15.04 8.20
C LYS A 557 -0.65 -16.31 7.96
N GLN A 558 -0.47 -16.97 6.81
CA GLN A 558 -1.03 -18.30 6.53
C GLN A 558 -0.60 -19.35 7.58
N ASN A 559 0.57 -19.17 8.20
CA ASN A 559 1.10 -20.07 9.24
C ASN A 559 0.82 -19.57 10.67
N GLY A 560 -0.04 -18.56 10.85
CA GLY A 560 -0.52 -18.11 12.16
C GLY A 560 0.36 -17.06 12.87
N VAL A 561 1.38 -16.51 12.20
CA VAL A 561 2.19 -15.41 12.74
C VAL A 561 1.39 -14.12 12.75
N LYS A 562 1.49 -13.37 13.86
CA LYS A 562 0.77 -12.10 14.06
C LYS A 562 1.57 -10.88 13.65
N SER A 563 0.87 -9.77 13.47
CA SER A 563 1.39 -8.54 12.87
C SER A 563 1.13 -7.30 13.73
N ILE A 564 2.16 -6.46 13.92
CA ILE A 564 2.09 -5.19 14.64
C ILE A 564 2.58 -4.08 13.70
N VAL A 565 1.69 -3.14 13.39
CA VAL A 565 2.02 -1.94 12.61
C VAL A 565 2.43 -0.80 13.53
N ILE A 566 3.47 -0.05 13.18
CA ILE A 566 3.81 1.22 13.82
C ILE A 566 3.48 2.43 12.93
N GLY A 567 2.88 3.45 13.53
CA GLY A 567 2.63 4.74 12.86
C GLY A 567 1.33 4.81 12.07
N GLY A 568 1.38 5.49 10.93
CA GLY A 568 0.26 5.86 10.05
C GLY A 568 -0.38 7.20 10.41
N ARG A 569 -1.50 7.53 9.74
CA ARG A 569 -2.26 8.78 9.94
C ARG A 569 -2.78 8.85 11.39
N PRO A 570 -2.84 10.02 12.04
CA PRO A 570 -3.29 10.16 13.43
C PRO A 570 -4.81 9.99 13.57
N ARG A 571 -5.28 8.75 13.43
CA ARG A 571 -6.67 8.32 13.55
C ARG A 571 -6.77 7.02 14.33
N LEU A 572 -7.94 6.73 14.90
CA LEU A 572 -8.22 5.41 15.49
C LEU A 572 -8.79 4.42 14.45
N GLY A 573 -8.63 3.13 14.77
CA GLY A 573 -9.04 2.00 13.93
C GLY A 573 -7.92 1.38 13.09
N SER A 574 -8.29 0.35 12.34
CA SER A 574 -7.40 -0.58 11.63
C SER A 574 -6.54 0.05 10.54
N VAL A 575 -5.40 -0.61 10.27
CA VAL A 575 -4.38 -0.33 9.23
C VAL A 575 -3.88 -1.65 8.67
N GLN A 576 -3.40 -1.68 7.41
CA GLN A 576 -2.84 -2.91 6.86
C GLN A 576 -1.44 -3.21 7.41
N ALA A 577 -1.14 -4.50 7.64
CA ALA A 577 0.23 -4.95 7.91
C ALA A 577 1.13 -4.79 6.67
N VAL A 578 0.54 -4.98 5.48
CA VAL A 578 1.21 -4.88 4.19
C VAL A 578 0.46 -3.81 3.40
N GLY A 579 1.01 -2.59 3.38
CA GLY A 579 0.47 -1.42 2.71
C GLY A 579 1.28 -0.98 1.48
N GLY A 580 2.45 -1.59 1.26
CA GLY A 580 3.12 -1.58 -0.02
C GLY A 580 2.52 -2.61 -0.99
N VAL A 581 3.05 -2.62 -2.20
CA VAL A 581 2.62 -3.47 -3.32
C VAL A 581 2.67 -4.95 -2.96
N LYS A 582 1.62 -5.69 -3.34
CA LYS A 582 1.50 -7.14 -3.14
C LYS A 582 1.65 -7.95 -4.44
N GLY A 583 1.99 -7.30 -5.55
CA GLY A 583 2.49 -7.93 -6.77
C GLY A 583 3.72 -8.81 -6.49
N SER A 584 3.90 -9.85 -7.30
CA SER A 584 4.87 -10.93 -7.04
C SER A 584 6.05 -10.99 -8.02
N GLU A 585 6.03 -10.21 -9.10
CA GLU A 585 7.14 -10.12 -10.07
C GLU A 585 7.09 -8.81 -10.86
N VAL A 586 8.26 -8.24 -11.18
CA VAL A 586 8.39 -6.98 -11.94
C VAL A 586 9.18 -7.21 -13.22
N LEU A 587 8.71 -6.65 -14.34
CA LEU A 587 9.49 -6.57 -15.58
C LEU A 587 9.78 -5.12 -15.94
N THR A 588 11.05 -4.85 -16.28
CA THR A 588 11.46 -3.57 -16.86
C THR A 588 11.12 -3.52 -18.34
N PHE A 589 10.93 -2.32 -18.89
CA PHE A 589 10.76 -2.12 -20.33
C PHE A 589 11.96 -2.64 -21.12
N LYS A 590 13.16 -2.57 -20.54
CA LYS A 590 14.38 -3.15 -21.11
C LYS A 590 14.29 -4.67 -21.28
N GLN A 591 13.72 -5.39 -20.31
CA GLN A 591 13.47 -6.83 -20.40
C GLN A 591 12.39 -7.14 -21.44
N LEU A 592 11.25 -6.44 -21.40
CA LEU A 592 10.15 -6.63 -22.36
C LEU A 592 10.59 -6.39 -23.81
N PHE A 593 11.30 -5.29 -24.06
CA PHE A 593 11.88 -4.99 -25.38
C PHE A 593 12.89 -6.05 -25.81
N GLY A 594 13.76 -6.51 -24.90
CA GLY A 594 14.70 -7.60 -25.17
C GLY A 594 13.99 -8.87 -25.66
N SER A 595 13.01 -9.37 -24.91
CA SER A 595 12.26 -10.57 -25.27
C SER A 595 11.44 -10.40 -26.56
N ALA A 596 10.82 -9.23 -26.79
CA ALA A 596 10.15 -8.92 -28.05
C ALA A 596 11.12 -8.94 -29.24
N MET A 597 12.29 -8.30 -29.12
CA MET A 597 13.33 -8.28 -30.15
C MET A 597 13.88 -9.68 -30.45
N TYR A 598 14.13 -10.51 -29.43
CA TYR A 598 14.56 -11.90 -29.62
C TYR A 598 13.49 -12.74 -30.32
N VAL A 599 12.23 -12.64 -29.90
CA VAL A 599 11.11 -13.38 -30.52
C VAL A 599 10.89 -12.96 -31.97
N PHE A 600 10.97 -11.67 -32.27
CA PHE A 600 10.78 -11.13 -33.63
C PHE A 600 11.97 -11.44 -34.56
N HIS A 601 13.20 -11.07 -34.17
CA HIS A 601 14.36 -11.19 -35.07
C HIS A 601 15.02 -12.56 -35.07
N ASN A 602 15.03 -13.27 -33.93
CA ASN A 602 15.83 -14.49 -33.77
C ASN A 602 14.97 -15.77 -33.75
N TYR A 603 13.72 -15.72 -33.27
CA TYR A 603 12.85 -16.92 -33.11
C TYR A 603 11.70 -16.99 -34.12
N SER A 604 11.61 -16.03 -35.05
CA SER A 604 10.56 -15.96 -36.08
C SER A 604 11.14 -15.87 -37.48
N THR A 605 10.50 -16.58 -38.41
CA THR A 605 10.84 -16.56 -39.84
C THR A 605 10.39 -15.25 -40.50
N PRO A 606 10.91 -14.88 -41.69
CA PRO A 606 10.46 -13.68 -42.41
C PRO A 606 8.97 -13.67 -42.77
N GLN A 607 8.27 -14.81 -42.75
CA GLN A 607 6.81 -14.84 -42.90
C GLN A 607 6.09 -14.49 -41.60
N GLU A 608 6.59 -14.99 -40.47
CA GLU A 608 6.03 -14.72 -39.14
C GLU A 608 6.33 -13.29 -38.68
N GLN A 609 7.49 -12.73 -39.04
CA GLN A 609 7.81 -11.30 -38.82
C GLN A 609 6.73 -10.38 -39.40
N ARG A 610 6.29 -10.62 -40.65
CA ARG A 610 5.18 -9.89 -41.30
C ARG A 610 3.79 -10.13 -40.68
N GLN A 611 3.65 -11.10 -39.78
CA GLN A 611 2.43 -11.30 -38.98
C GLN A 611 2.56 -10.56 -37.64
N LEU A 612 3.75 -10.58 -37.02
CA LEU A 612 4.07 -9.85 -35.81
C LEU A 612 4.12 -8.33 -36.01
N GLU A 613 4.43 -7.85 -37.22
CA GLU A 613 4.38 -6.42 -37.61
C GLU A 613 3.02 -5.75 -37.35
N ALA A 614 1.94 -6.54 -37.20
CA ALA A 614 0.59 -6.05 -36.92
C ALA A 614 0.14 -6.21 -35.46
N THR A 615 1.03 -6.61 -34.54
CA THR A 615 0.73 -6.83 -33.12
C THR A 615 1.49 -5.86 -32.21
N ASP A 616 1.05 -5.73 -30.96
CA ASP A 616 1.76 -4.97 -29.91
C ASP A 616 3.24 -5.41 -29.75
N LEU A 617 3.56 -6.67 -30.06
CA LEU A 617 4.94 -7.15 -30.01
C LEU A 617 5.79 -6.58 -31.15
N GLY A 618 5.23 -6.44 -32.36
CA GLY A 618 5.89 -5.72 -33.45
C GLY A 618 5.95 -4.21 -33.22
N GLU A 619 4.96 -3.63 -32.53
CA GLU A 619 5.01 -2.23 -32.14
C GLU A 619 6.13 -1.95 -31.14
N ILE A 620 6.32 -2.84 -30.15
CA ILE A 620 7.47 -2.80 -29.22
C ILE A 620 8.80 -2.87 -29.96
N THR A 621 8.96 -3.71 -31.00
CA THR A 621 10.24 -3.73 -31.76
C THR A 621 10.43 -2.48 -32.62
N ARG A 622 9.34 -1.87 -33.12
CA ARG A 622 9.35 -0.65 -33.94
C ARG A 622 9.64 0.64 -33.15
N THR A 623 9.09 0.78 -31.94
CA THR A 623 9.20 2.02 -31.13
C THR A 623 10.04 1.88 -29.87
N GLY A 624 10.27 0.65 -29.38
CA GLY A 624 10.86 0.40 -28.08
C GLY A 624 12.22 1.06 -27.86
N THR A 625 13.11 1.11 -28.86
CA THR A 625 14.39 1.85 -28.75
C THR A 625 14.20 3.31 -28.31
N TYR A 626 13.16 3.99 -28.82
CA TYR A 626 12.84 5.36 -28.45
C TYR A 626 12.23 5.43 -27.04
N VAL A 627 11.25 4.57 -26.73
CA VAL A 627 10.63 4.49 -25.39
C VAL A 627 11.68 4.22 -24.30
N LEU A 628 12.60 3.28 -24.56
CA LEU A 628 13.76 3.00 -23.71
C LEU A 628 14.61 4.26 -23.53
N GLY A 629 14.99 4.95 -24.61
CA GLY A 629 15.81 6.16 -24.55
C GLY A 629 15.14 7.39 -23.91
N ARG A 630 13.82 7.42 -23.77
CA ARG A 630 13.07 8.44 -23.00
C ARG A 630 12.90 8.08 -21.50
N THR A 631 13.33 6.91 -21.07
CA THR A 631 13.27 6.44 -19.67
C THR A 631 14.66 6.22 -19.07
N VAL A 632 14.78 6.42 -17.76
CA VAL A 632 16.08 6.36 -17.07
C VAL A 632 16.74 4.98 -17.22
N GLY A 633 18.02 4.96 -17.62
CA GLY A 633 18.81 3.74 -17.75
C GLY A 633 18.40 2.84 -18.93
N ASP A 634 17.91 3.44 -20.02
CA ASP A 634 17.48 2.79 -21.27
C ASP A 634 16.47 1.66 -21.00
N GLY A 635 15.28 2.02 -20.51
CA GLY A 635 14.20 1.10 -20.17
C GLY A 635 14.23 0.49 -18.76
N ASN A 636 15.21 0.82 -17.92
CA ASN A 636 15.23 0.36 -16.52
C ASN A 636 14.24 1.15 -15.64
N GLY A 637 13.99 2.42 -15.97
CA GLY A 637 13.05 3.32 -15.30
C GLY A 637 11.59 3.12 -15.71
N GLY A 638 11.31 2.35 -16.75
CA GLY A 638 9.96 1.86 -17.06
C GLY A 638 9.76 0.45 -16.51
N ARG A 639 8.74 0.24 -15.67
CA ARG A 639 8.45 -1.05 -15.00
C ARG A 639 6.96 -1.36 -14.99
N ILE A 640 6.60 -2.64 -15.11
CA ILE A 640 5.25 -3.18 -14.90
C ILE A 640 5.24 -4.27 -13.82
N ASN A 641 4.09 -4.37 -13.15
CA ASN A 641 3.70 -5.47 -12.28
C ASN A 641 3.25 -6.64 -13.16
N TYR A 642 4.10 -7.66 -13.29
CA TYR A 642 3.88 -8.77 -14.24
C TYR A 642 2.99 -9.87 -13.67
N ARG A 643 3.08 -10.13 -12.35
CA ARG A 643 2.40 -11.26 -11.70
C ARG A 643 1.57 -10.83 -10.51
N ASN A 644 0.26 -10.97 -10.65
CA ASN A 644 -0.68 -10.97 -9.55
C ASN A 644 -0.35 -12.11 -8.59
N ALA A 645 -0.04 -11.79 -7.32
CA ALA A 645 -0.07 -12.80 -6.27
C ALA A 645 -1.52 -13.23 -6.03
N ILE A 646 -1.78 -14.54 -5.92
CA ILE A 646 -3.10 -15.12 -5.70
C ILE A 646 -3.01 -16.20 -4.61
N ARG A 647 -3.98 -16.26 -3.70
CA ARG A 647 -4.12 -17.41 -2.78
C ARG A 647 -4.88 -18.55 -3.50
N PRO A 648 -4.42 -19.81 -3.52
CA PRO A 648 -5.07 -20.88 -4.27
C PRO A 648 -6.55 -21.14 -3.91
N ASP A 649 -6.90 -20.90 -2.65
CA ASP A 649 -8.23 -20.99 -2.05
C ASP A 649 -9.15 -19.78 -2.33
N ASP A 650 -8.62 -18.72 -2.95
CA ASP A 650 -9.37 -17.55 -3.41
C ASP A 650 -10.13 -17.91 -4.71
N GLU A 651 -11.37 -18.40 -4.58
CA GLU A 651 -12.20 -18.82 -5.71
C GLU A 651 -12.53 -17.67 -6.68
N GLU A 652 -12.51 -16.43 -6.22
CA GLU A 652 -12.75 -15.20 -6.99
C GLU A 652 -11.50 -14.75 -7.77
N ARG A 653 -10.30 -15.21 -7.38
CA ARG A 653 -9.00 -14.92 -8.00
C ARG A 653 -8.58 -13.46 -7.86
N VAL A 654 -8.95 -12.80 -6.76
CA VAL A 654 -8.59 -11.40 -6.52
C VAL A 654 -7.07 -11.27 -6.28
N PRO A 655 -6.34 -10.45 -7.06
CA PRO A 655 -4.92 -10.18 -6.80
C PRO A 655 -4.75 -9.64 -5.38
N ARG A 656 -3.78 -10.17 -4.61
CA ARG A 656 -3.57 -9.75 -3.21
C ARG A 656 -3.46 -8.23 -3.05
N GLN A 657 -2.96 -7.55 -4.10
CA GLN A 657 -2.94 -6.11 -4.36
C GLN A 657 -4.21 -5.37 -3.89
N PHE A 658 -5.40 -5.94 -4.19
CA PHE A 658 -6.69 -5.31 -3.90
C PHE A 658 -7.33 -5.78 -2.59
N VAL A 659 -6.77 -6.79 -1.93
CA VAL A 659 -7.36 -7.40 -0.73
C VAL A 659 -6.89 -6.66 0.52
N TYR A 660 -7.82 -5.96 1.19
CA TYR A 660 -7.58 -5.34 2.49
C TYR A 660 -7.25 -6.40 3.54
N GLU A 661 -6.12 -6.25 4.23
CA GLU A 661 -5.70 -7.16 5.30
C GLU A 661 -5.22 -6.40 6.54
N PRO A 662 -6.05 -6.27 7.59
CA PRO A 662 -5.68 -5.54 8.78
C PRO A 662 -4.55 -6.26 9.54
N ALA A 663 -3.75 -5.47 10.25
CA ALA A 663 -2.82 -5.98 11.25
C ALA A 663 -3.53 -6.35 12.57
N ASP A 664 -2.93 -7.26 13.35
CA ASP A 664 -3.46 -7.67 14.67
C ASP A 664 -3.38 -6.54 15.71
N CYS A 665 -2.40 -5.65 15.58
CA CYS A 665 -2.21 -4.50 16.46
C CYS A 665 -1.63 -3.28 15.73
N ARG A 666 -1.87 -2.09 16.30
CA ARG A 666 -1.28 -0.82 15.89
C ARG A 666 -0.65 -0.14 17.12
N ILE A 667 0.59 0.32 16.98
CA ILE A 667 1.30 1.14 17.96
C ILE A 667 1.78 2.45 17.34
N TRP A 668 2.22 3.40 18.16
CA TRP A 668 2.73 4.69 17.70
C TRP A 668 4.21 4.85 18.03
N HIS A 669 4.96 5.56 17.18
CA HIS A 669 6.27 6.06 17.59
C HIS A 669 6.13 7.05 18.74
N THR A 670 7.09 7.01 19.65
CA THR A 670 7.22 7.96 20.77
C THR A 670 8.65 8.50 20.79
N PRO A 671 8.95 9.59 21.52
CA PRO A 671 10.32 10.07 21.70
C PRO A 671 11.31 9.01 22.23
N LYS A 672 10.83 7.92 22.85
CA LYS A 672 11.65 6.81 23.36
C LYS A 672 11.92 5.70 22.33
N THR A 673 11.12 5.59 21.27
CA THR A 673 11.19 4.48 20.29
C THR A 673 11.65 4.95 18.91
N ILE A 674 11.43 6.21 18.53
CA ILE A 674 11.75 6.72 17.18
C ILE A 674 13.24 6.73 16.84
N LEU A 675 14.12 6.97 17.82
CA LEU A 675 15.59 6.97 17.65
C LEU A 675 16.29 5.88 18.48
N ASN A 676 15.60 4.79 18.82
CA ASN A 676 16.15 3.69 19.61
C ASN A 676 15.42 2.37 19.27
N MET A 677 16.06 1.52 18.45
CA MET A 677 15.47 0.26 18.00
C MET A 677 15.30 -0.74 19.15
N THR A 678 16.22 -0.80 20.11
CA THR A 678 16.04 -1.61 21.33
C THR A 678 14.81 -1.18 22.12
N GLY A 679 14.55 0.13 22.19
CA GLY A 679 13.34 0.70 22.80
C GLY A 679 12.08 0.32 22.04
N LEU A 680 12.09 0.39 20.70
CA LEU A 680 10.99 -0.04 19.85
C LEU A 680 10.69 -1.53 20.02
N TRP A 681 11.70 -2.40 19.84
CA TRP A 681 11.54 -3.85 19.98
C TRP A 681 11.11 -4.25 21.41
N THR A 682 11.46 -3.47 22.44
CA THR A 682 10.97 -3.68 23.81
C THR A 682 9.48 -3.35 23.95
N GLU A 683 8.97 -2.26 23.36
CA GLU A 683 7.53 -1.95 23.40
C GLU A 683 6.73 -2.94 22.53
N VAL A 684 7.32 -3.43 21.44
CA VAL A 684 6.77 -4.52 20.61
C VAL A 684 6.71 -5.82 21.40
N ALA A 685 7.80 -6.24 22.04
CA ALA A 685 7.83 -7.42 22.91
C ALA A 685 6.86 -7.29 24.11
N SER A 686 6.61 -6.06 24.59
CA SER A 686 5.65 -5.77 25.66
C SER A 686 4.19 -5.78 25.20
N THR A 687 3.91 -5.23 24.02
CA THR A 687 2.59 -5.26 23.37
C THR A 687 2.22 -6.69 22.95
N ALA A 688 3.23 -7.47 22.57
CA ALA A 688 3.16 -8.89 22.31
C ALA A 688 2.99 -9.72 23.61
N TRP A 689 4.07 -9.97 24.34
CA TRP A 689 4.14 -11.01 25.38
C TRP A 689 4.22 -10.45 26.81
N GLY A 690 3.80 -9.21 27.05
CA GLY A 690 3.89 -8.54 28.35
C GLY A 690 2.85 -9.00 29.38
N GLU A 691 3.31 -9.51 30.53
CA GLU A 691 2.43 -9.86 31.66
C GLU A 691 1.96 -8.64 32.48
N VAL A 692 0.76 -8.74 33.05
CA VAL A 692 0.18 -7.68 33.91
C VAL A 692 0.81 -7.71 35.31
N ARG A 693 1.95 -7.03 35.48
CA ARG A 693 2.62 -6.85 36.79
C ARG A 693 1.90 -5.86 37.72
N SER A 694 0.68 -6.21 38.16
CA SER A 694 0.09 -5.81 39.44
C SER A 694 -1.30 -6.45 39.63
N GLY A 695 -1.64 -6.81 40.87
CA GLY A 695 -2.84 -7.60 41.21
C GLY A 695 -4.17 -6.85 41.12
N LYS A 696 -4.51 -6.26 39.96
CA LYS A 696 -5.87 -5.77 39.65
C LYS A 696 -6.38 -6.46 38.39
N GLN A 697 -7.37 -7.34 38.58
CA GLN A 697 -8.00 -8.12 37.51
C GLN A 697 -8.79 -7.20 36.58
N LEU A 698 -8.30 -7.00 35.35
CA LEU A 698 -9.03 -6.24 34.33
C LEU A 698 -10.18 -7.08 33.73
N PRO A 699 -11.35 -6.49 33.46
CA PRO A 699 -12.49 -7.20 32.90
C PRO A 699 -12.22 -7.72 31.49
N HIS A 700 -12.89 -8.81 31.12
CA HIS A 700 -12.69 -9.50 29.85
C HIS A 700 -13.23 -8.67 28.68
N VAL A 701 -12.46 -8.60 27.59
CA VAL A 701 -12.86 -8.00 26.30
C VAL A 701 -12.63 -9.06 25.23
N VAL A 702 -13.57 -9.17 24.30
CA VAL A 702 -13.67 -10.23 23.29
C VAL A 702 -12.92 -9.83 22.02
N ALA A 703 -12.33 -10.80 21.32
CA ALA A 703 -11.69 -10.58 20.03
C ALA A 703 -12.73 -10.37 18.91
N GLY A 704 -12.38 -9.60 17.88
CA GLY A 704 -13.11 -9.66 16.61
C GLY A 704 -12.94 -11.05 16.01
N ALA A 705 -14.03 -11.80 15.86
CA ALA A 705 -13.98 -13.17 15.36
C ALA A 705 -13.73 -13.20 13.83
N GLY A 706 -12.47 -13.43 13.46
CA GLY A 706 -12.04 -13.64 12.07
C GLY A 706 -10.85 -14.59 12.03
N SER A 707 -11.02 -15.76 11.39
CA SER A 707 -10.06 -16.87 11.30
C SER A 707 -9.53 -17.40 12.65
N ALA A 708 -10.18 -18.44 13.19
CA ALA A 708 -9.63 -19.24 14.29
C ALA A 708 -8.98 -20.52 13.76
N SER A 709 -7.66 -20.51 13.62
CA SER A 709 -6.87 -21.76 13.59
C SER A 709 -6.86 -22.35 15.03
N PRO A 710 -6.82 -23.69 15.23
CA PRO A 710 -7.00 -24.32 16.55
C PRO A 710 -5.94 -24.01 17.64
N PHE A 711 -4.97 -23.13 17.38
CA PHE A 711 -3.82 -22.84 18.22
C PHE A 711 -3.76 -21.36 18.66
N ALA A 712 -4.89 -20.82 19.14
CA ALA A 712 -5.00 -19.42 19.56
C ALA A 712 -4.95 -19.25 21.09
N SER A 713 -3.77 -18.96 21.64
CA SER A 713 -3.64 -18.37 22.97
C SER A 713 -4.09 -16.88 22.93
N PRO A 714 -4.85 -16.38 23.92
CA PRO A 714 -5.33 -14.99 23.92
C PRO A 714 -4.24 -14.02 24.41
N TRP A 715 -4.10 -12.90 23.70
CA TRP A 715 -3.04 -11.90 23.92
C TRP A 715 -3.50 -10.77 24.87
N PRO A 716 -2.57 -9.98 25.46
CA PRO A 716 -2.91 -8.86 26.36
C PRO A 716 -3.79 -7.78 25.69
N ARG A 717 -4.66 -7.14 26.48
CA ARG A 717 -5.77 -6.29 25.98
C ARG A 717 -5.34 -4.82 25.83
N ARG A 718 -4.99 -4.37 24.60
CA ARG A 718 -4.63 -2.95 24.30
C ARG A 718 -5.33 -2.30 23.09
N CYS A 719 -6.23 -2.98 22.35
CA CYS A 719 -6.84 -2.45 21.11
C CYS A 719 -8.32 -1.96 21.29
N PRO A 720 -8.75 -0.82 20.69
CA PRO A 720 -10.11 -0.22 20.84
C PRO A 720 -11.11 -0.51 19.68
N LEU A 721 -12.35 0.01 19.80
CA LEU A 721 -13.51 -0.16 18.87
C LEU A 721 -14.02 1.19 18.27
N ARG A 722 -15.28 1.32 17.78
CA ARG A 722 -15.87 2.52 17.11
C ARG A 722 -17.41 2.66 17.28
N TYR A 723 -17.95 3.90 17.26
CA TYR A 723 -19.36 4.37 17.22
C TYR A 723 -19.43 5.83 16.61
N VAL A 724 -20.59 6.52 16.57
CA VAL A 724 -20.87 7.88 15.97
C VAL A 724 -21.95 8.66 16.78
N VAL A 725 -22.06 10.00 16.68
CA VAL A 725 -23.07 10.88 17.37
C VAL A 725 -23.33 12.18 16.57
N MET A 726 -24.58 12.60 16.35
CA MET A 726 -24.90 13.90 15.72
C MET A 726 -25.50 14.92 16.71
N GLU A 727 -25.22 16.21 16.52
CA GLU A 727 -26.02 17.34 17.02
C GLU A 727 -26.38 18.32 15.86
N ASP A 728 -27.36 19.20 16.07
CA ASP A 728 -27.75 20.32 15.20
C ASP A 728 -27.99 21.54 16.11
N VAL A 729 -27.38 22.69 15.81
CA VAL A 729 -27.40 23.88 16.68
C VAL A 729 -27.47 25.18 15.86
N SER A 730 -28.65 25.52 15.37
CA SER A 730 -28.91 26.81 14.71
C SER A 730 -28.56 28.02 15.61
N TRP A 731 -27.89 29.03 15.06
CA TRP A 731 -27.22 30.12 15.79
C TRP A 731 -27.94 31.48 15.77
N GLU A 732 -27.86 32.21 16.89
CA GLU A 732 -27.73 33.68 16.89
C GLU A 732 -26.61 34.15 17.84
N LYS A 733 -26.10 35.36 17.63
CA LYS A 733 -24.85 35.91 18.21
C LYS A 733 -25.19 36.79 19.45
N ARG A 734 -24.37 37.04 20.48
CA ARG A 734 -22.90 37.04 20.74
C ARG A 734 -22.69 36.84 22.29
N PRO A 735 -21.50 37.06 22.88
CA PRO A 735 -20.17 36.50 22.60
C PRO A 735 -19.57 35.81 23.85
N ASP A 736 -18.88 34.67 23.67
CA ASP A 736 -17.52 34.48 24.20
C ASP A 736 -16.97 33.10 23.80
N ARG A 737 -15.69 33.08 23.42
CA ARG A 737 -14.94 31.94 22.84
C ARG A 737 -15.37 31.54 21.42
N GLU A 738 -14.38 31.19 20.61
CA GLU A 738 -14.54 30.81 19.21
C GLU A 738 -15.03 29.36 19.10
N TYR A 739 -16.17 29.15 18.44
CA TYR A 739 -16.58 27.85 17.90
C TYR A 739 -16.19 27.80 16.42
N ALA A 740 -15.60 26.70 15.97
CA ALA A 740 -15.23 26.46 14.58
C ALA A 740 -15.99 25.22 14.08
N PRO A 741 -16.67 25.27 12.93
CA PRO A 741 -17.41 24.12 12.41
C PRO A 741 -16.46 23.11 11.74
N THR A 742 -16.31 21.93 12.34
CA THR A 742 -15.57 20.78 11.80
C THR A 742 -16.26 19.45 12.13
N GLU A 743 -16.10 18.43 11.27
CA GLU A 743 -16.54 17.05 11.53
C GLU A 743 -15.61 16.41 12.58
N ASP A 744 -15.94 16.59 13.86
CA ASP A 744 -15.07 16.19 14.96
C ASP A 744 -15.34 14.75 15.44
N SER A 745 -14.39 13.85 15.16
CA SER A 745 -14.44 12.46 15.62
C SER A 745 -13.76 12.25 16.99
N TYR A 746 -14.57 12.26 18.03
CA TYR A 746 -14.21 11.99 19.42
C TYR A 746 -14.17 10.47 19.74
N SER A 747 -13.63 10.12 20.91
CA SER A 747 -13.72 8.75 21.46
C SER A 747 -13.62 8.73 22.98
N VAL A 748 -14.44 7.90 23.63
CA VAL A 748 -14.63 7.86 25.08
C VAL A 748 -14.97 6.46 25.57
N THR A 749 -14.36 6.04 26.67
CA THR A 749 -14.78 4.83 27.40
C THR A 749 -15.84 5.20 28.42
N ARG A 750 -16.96 4.46 28.46
CA ARG A 750 -18.04 4.61 29.45
C ARG A 750 -18.36 3.26 30.08
N THR A 751 -18.49 3.23 31.40
CA THR A 751 -18.93 2.04 32.13
C THR A 751 -20.44 2.08 32.26
N VAL A 752 -21.14 1.17 31.59
CA VAL A 752 -22.61 1.04 31.65
C VAL A 752 -22.92 -0.32 32.28
N ASP A 753 -23.78 -0.32 33.29
CA ASP A 753 -24.23 -1.53 34.01
C ASP A 753 -23.07 -2.45 34.45
N GLY A 754 -21.99 -1.83 34.96
CA GLY A 754 -20.78 -2.50 35.45
C GLY A 754 -19.81 -2.97 34.36
N ARG A 755 -20.11 -2.76 33.08
CA ARG A 755 -19.28 -3.20 31.94
C ARG A 755 -18.68 -1.99 31.20
N PRO A 756 -17.37 -1.99 30.88
CA PRO A 756 -16.77 -0.93 30.09
C PRO A 756 -17.09 -1.10 28.60
N TYR A 757 -17.68 -0.07 28.00
CA TYR A 757 -17.92 0.06 26.57
C TYR A 757 -17.03 1.18 26.02
N PHE A 758 -16.42 0.94 24.86
CA PHE A 758 -15.69 1.96 24.11
C PHE A 758 -16.62 2.56 23.06
N LEU A 759 -16.83 3.87 23.13
CA LEU A 759 -17.63 4.64 22.17
C LEU A 759 -16.67 5.51 21.35
N ALA A 760 -16.75 5.49 20.02
CA ALA A 760 -16.35 6.66 19.25
C ALA A 760 -17.60 7.53 19.01
N LEU A 761 -17.43 8.81 18.74
CA LEU A 761 -18.51 9.76 18.49
C LEU A 761 -18.02 10.61 17.32
N THR A 762 -18.87 10.96 16.35
CA THR A 762 -18.45 11.73 15.16
C THR A 762 -19.48 12.81 14.93
N ASP A 763 -19.19 13.98 15.48
CA ASP A 763 -20.07 15.15 15.47
C ASP A 763 -20.24 15.69 14.04
N THR A 764 -21.47 16.08 13.72
CA THR A 764 -21.89 16.57 12.40
C THR A 764 -22.53 17.96 12.47
N ALA A 765 -22.51 18.62 13.63
CA ALA A 765 -23.12 19.94 13.82
C ALA A 765 -22.53 20.99 12.87
N GLY A 766 -23.38 21.83 12.27
CA GLY A 766 -22.97 22.86 11.32
C GLY A 766 -22.79 22.37 9.88
N GLN A 767 -23.31 21.19 9.52
CA GLN A 767 -23.35 20.66 8.15
C GLN A 767 -24.76 20.42 7.61
N GLU A 768 -25.79 20.89 8.30
CA GLU A 768 -27.19 20.89 7.87
C GLU A 768 -27.44 21.66 6.55
N GLU A 769 -26.51 22.51 6.09
CA GLU A 769 -26.55 23.11 4.73
C GLU A 769 -26.03 22.15 3.63
N TYR A 770 -25.24 21.13 3.98
CA TYR A 770 -24.53 20.23 3.07
C TYR A 770 -25.17 18.83 2.96
N ARG A 771 -26.51 18.74 3.07
CA ARG A 771 -27.28 17.47 3.16
C ARG A 771 -26.98 16.40 2.09
N GLY A 772 -26.44 16.79 0.93
CA GLY A 772 -26.03 15.88 -0.15
C GLY A 772 -24.61 15.32 -0.06
N LEU A 773 -23.80 15.73 0.92
CA LEU A 773 -22.42 15.26 1.14
C LEU A 773 -22.29 14.25 2.30
N TRP A 774 -23.41 13.75 2.84
CA TRP A 774 -23.40 12.84 3.98
C TRP A 774 -22.74 11.50 3.62
N ALA A 775 -21.55 11.26 4.17
CA ALA A 775 -20.69 10.16 3.75
C ALA A 775 -21.31 8.78 4.05
N ALA A 776 -21.22 7.84 3.11
CA ALA A 776 -21.75 6.48 3.24
C ALA A 776 -21.13 5.67 4.41
N SER A 777 -20.03 6.15 4.99
CA SER A 777 -19.46 5.66 6.25
C SER A 777 -20.38 5.90 7.45
N ASN A 778 -21.06 7.03 7.50
CA ASN A 778 -21.75 7.52 8.70
C ASN A 778 -23.12 6.82 8.85
N LEU A 779 -23.72 6.38 7.73
CA LEU A 779 -24.86 5.44 7.68
C LEU A 779 -24.55 4.08 8.32
N LYS A 780 -23.33 3.53 8.19
CA LYS A 780 -22.97 2.19 8.71
C LYS A 780 -22.76 2.15 10.24
N SER A 781 -23.39 3.07 11.00
CA SER A 781 -23.29 3.21 12.46
C SER A 781 -24.19 2.23 13.24
N ASP A 782 -23.78 1.85 14.46
CA ASP A 782 -24.60 1.02 15.35
C ASP A 782 -25.83 1.75 15.91
N ALA A 783 -25.72 3.07 16.09
CA ALA A 783 -26.74 3.91 16.69
C ALA A 783 -26.68 5.33 16.14
N PHE A 784 -27.79 6.05 16.29
CA PHE A 784 -27.94 7.47 15.96
C PHE A 784 -28.58 8.20 17.14
N LEU A 785 -27.95 9.29 17.55
CA LEU A 785 -28.57 10.30 18.41
C LEU A 785 -29.09 11.41 17.49
N LEU A 786 -30.38 11.72 17.57
CA LEU A 786 -31.02 12.80 16.84
C LEU A 786 -31.38 13.91 17.84
N VAL A 787 -30.69 15.04 17.77
CA VAL A 787 -30.87 16.16 18.71
C VAL A 787 -31.70 17.26 18.06
N TYR A 788 -32.68 17.79 18.79
CA TYR A 788 -33.45 18.97 18.39
C TYR A 788 -33.56 19.96 19.56
N ASP A 789 -33.95 21.19 19.27
CA ASP A 789 -34.08 22.28 20.24
C ASP A 789 -35.55 22.45 20.66
N ILE A 790 -35.84 22.36 21.97
CA ILE A 790 -37.21 22.53 22.48
C ILE A 790 -37.79 23.94 22.26
N THR A 791 -36.96 24.92 21.92
CA THR A 791 -37.33 26.31 21.60
C THR A 791 -37.57 26.53 20.10
N SER A 792 -37.30 25.54 19.24
CA SER A 792 -37.45 25.63 17.79
C SER A 792 -38.24 24.45 17.21
N GLY A 793 -39.52 24.67 16.89
CA GLY A 793 -40.40 23.62 16.35
C GLY A 793 -39.91 22.98 15.05
N SER A 794 -39.33 23.79 14.16
CA SER A 794 -38.76 23.32 12.88
C SER A 794 -37.52 22.43 13.06
N SER A 795 -36.83 22.47 14.20
CA SER A 795 -35.72 21.54 14.48
C SER A 795 -36.21 20.11 14.71
N LEU A 796 -37.42 19.92 15.28
CA LEU A 796 -38.04 18.60 15.41
C LEU A 796 -38.54 18.08 14.05
N GLU A 797 -38.99 18.97 13.17
CA GLU A 797 -39.41 18.62 11.81
C GLU A 797 -38.21 18.25 10.91
N ALA A 798 -37.06 18.91 11.09
CA ALA A 798 -35.83 18.60 10.37
C ALA A 798 -35.31 17.16 10.60
N LEU A 799 -35.65 16.54 11.74
CA LEU A 799 -35.26 15.16 12.06
C LEU A 799 -35.86 14.11 11.10
N ASP A 800 -36.93 14.44 10.37
CA ASP A 800 -37.57 13.48 9.45
C ASP A 800 -36.65 13.11 8.27
N TYR A 801 -35.84 14.05 7.75
CA TYR A 801 -34.86 13.78 6.69
C TYR A 801 -33.81 12.74 7.13
N PHE A 802 -33.28 12.89 8.34
CA PHE A 802 -32.31 11.95 8.89
C PHE A 802 -32.95 10.60 9.21
N MET A 803 -34.22 10.57 9.65
CA MET A 803 -34.93 9.32 9.89
C MET A 803 -35.14 8.53 8.58
N ASP A 804 -35.60 9.16 7.51
CA ASP A 804 -35.79 8.50 6.20
C ASP A 804 -34.49 7.83 5.72
N MET A 805 -33.33 8.47 5.94
CA MET A 805 -32.02 7.90 5.59
C MET A 805 -31.60 6.73 6.50
N ILE A 806 -31.92 6.80 7.80
CA ILE A 806 -31.66 5.72 8.76
C ILE A 806 -32.55 4.49 8.48
N ASP A 807 -33.80 4.70 8.08
CA ASP A 807 -34.73 3.63 7.68
C ASP A 807 -34.24 2.93 6.40
N VAL A 808 -33.73 3.67 5.40
CA VAL A 808 -33.10 3.08 4.20
C VAL A 808 -31.89 2.19 4.56
N GLU A 809 -31.05 2.62 5.51
CA GLU A 809 -29.95 1.77 6.01
C GLU A 809 -30.48 0.54 6.78
N ALA A 810 -31.54 0.68 7.58
CA ALA A 810 -32.16 -0.44 8.28
C ALA A 810 -32.73 -1.49 7.30
N GLU A 811 -33.33 -1.05 6.19
CA GLU A 811 -33.77 -1.90 5.08
C GLU A 811 -32.60 -2.57 4.35
N ASN A 812 -31.53 -1.82 4.03
CA ASN A 812 -30.31 -2.36 3.44
C ASN A 812 -29.68 -3.46 4.31
N ARG A 813 -29.61 -3.26 5.63
CA ARG A 813 -29.16 -4.30 6.57
C ARG A 813 -30.08 -5.51 6.54
N LEU A 814 -31.39 -5.32 6.55
CA LEU A 814 -32.35 -6.43 6.52
C LEU A 814 -32.22 -7.27 5.24
N GLU A 815 -32.08 -6.65 4.07
CA GLU A 815 -31.83 -7.36 2.81
C GLU A 815 -30.48 -8.08 2.82
N ASN A 816 -29.39 -7.40 3.19
CA ASN A 816 -28.06 -7.97 3.19
C ASN A 816 -27.94 -9.14 4.18
N ASN A 817 -28.54 -9.03 5.37
CA ASN A 817 -28.64 -10.12 6.34
C ASN A 817 -29.37 -11.33 5.72
N GLN A 818 -30.49 -11.13 5.03
CA GLN A 818 -31.22 -12.23 4.37
C GLN A 818 -30.40 -12.90 3.26
N ARG A 819 -29.67 -12.13 2.45
CA ARG A 819 -28.77 -12.64 1.40
C ARG A 819 -27.64 -13.49 2.03
N LEU A 820 -26.96 -12.94 3.03
CA LEU A 820 -25.86 -13.60 3.74
C LEU A 820 -26.30 -14.87 4.48
N ILE A 821 -27.43 -14.84 5.20
CA ILE A 821 -27.99 -16.03 5.86
C ILE A 821 -28.34 -17.12 4.83
N LYS A 822 -28.86 -16.74 3.64
CA LYS A 822 -29.16 -17.69 2.55
C LYS A 822 -27.89 -18.31 1.93
N GLN A 823 -26.81 -17.53 1.81
CA GLN A 823 -25.53 -17.99 1.24
C GLN A 823 -24.70 -18.82 2.23
N LEU A 824 -24.62 -18.39 3.49
CA LEU A 824 -23.66 -18.89 4.49
C LEU A 824 -24.31 -19.76 5.57
N GLY A 825 -25.60 -19.58 5.88
CA GLY A 825 -26.26 -20.23 7.02
C GLY A 825 -26.25 -21.77 6.98
N LYS A 826 -26.21 -22.39 5.79
CA LYS A 826 -26.06 -23.85 5.65
C LYS A 826 -24.63 -24.38 5.83
N ARG A 827 -23.60 -23.53 5.80
CA ARG A 827 -22.20 -23.89 6.07
C ARG A 827 -21.84 -23.82 7.56
N SER A 828 -22.71 -23.23 8.41
CA SER A 828 -22.46 -23.03 9.85
C SER A 828 -22.72 -24.26 10.74
N SER A 829 -22.77 -25.49 10.19
CA SER A 829 -22.89 -26.73 10.97
C SER A 829 -21.56 -27.16 11.64
N GLY A 830 -20.66 -26.20 11.89
CA GLY A 830 -19.48 -26.36 12.73
C GLY A 830 -19.81 -26.18 14.21
N LYS A 831 -18.81 -26.33 15.09
CA LYS A 831 -19.01 -26.31 16.55
C LYS A 831 -19.19 -24.91 17.17
N GLU A 832 -19.25 -23.85 16.37
CA GLU A 832 -19.30 -22.46 16.86
C GLU A 832 -20.30 -21.64 16.03
N GLN A 833 -21.23 -20.98 16.71
CA GLN A 833 -22.37 -20.26 16.11
C GLN A 833 -22.08 -18.76 16.04
N VAL A 834 -21.78 -18.26 14.85
CA VAL A 834 -21.44 -16.86 14.58
C VAL A 834 -22.56 -16.19 13.77
N ALA A 835 -23.14 -15.11 14.30
CA ALA A 835 -24.25 -14.42 13.65
C ALA A 835 -23.73 -13.58 12.47
N VAL A 836 -24.39 -13.71 11.32
CA VAL A 836 -23.96 -13.09 10.06
C VAL A 836 -24.71 -11.78 9.84
N GLY A 837 -24.04 -10.77 9.27
CA GLY A 837 -24.62 -9.47 8.98
C GLY A 837 -24.80 -8.57 10.22
N MET A 838 -25.38 -7.38 10.03
CA MET A 838 -25.44 -6.32 11.06
C MET A 838 -26.82 -6.21 11.71
N ALA A 839 -26.86 -5.92 13.01
CA ALA A 839 -28.10 -5.62 13.71
C ALA A 839 -28.73 -4.29 13.18
N PRO A 840 -30.08 -4.14 13.27
CA PRO A 840 -30.74 -2.87 12.97
C PRO A 840 -30.16 -1.71 13.79
N PRO A 841 -30.03 -0.50 13.22
CA PRO A 841 -29.51 0.66 13.93
C PRO A 841 -30.43 1.08 15.08
N VAL A 842 -29.85 1.64 16.13
CA VAL A 842 -30.58 2.13 17.32
C VAL A 842 -30.71 3.65 17.29
N THR A 843 -31.91 4.17 17.07
CA THR A 843 -32.18 5.62 17.09
C THR A 843 -32.71 6.07 18.46
N ILE A 844 -32.12 7.14 19.01
CA ILE A 844 -32.65 7.88 20.18
C ILE A 844 -32.78 9.36 19.82
N VAL A 845 -33.85 10.00 20.27
CA VAL A 845 -34.12 11.43 20.09
C VAL A 845 -33.86 12.18 21.41
N ALA A 846 -33.17 13.32 21.36
CA ALA A 846 -32.98 14.20 22.50
C ALA A 846 -33.57 15.59 22.25
N GLY A 847 -34.51 16.02 23.09
CA GLY A 847 -34.96 17.41 23.16
C GLY A 847 -34.01 18.21 24.05
N ASN A 848 -33.05 18.90 23.44
CA ASN A 848 -32.00 19.66 24.11
C ASN A 848 -32.50 21.07 24.52
N LYS A 849 -31.72 21.73 25.39
CA LYS A 849 -32.01 23.03 26.03
C LYS A 849 -33.21 23.00 27.00
N CYS A 850 -33.43 21.88 27.70
CA CYS A 850 -34.53 21.73 28.67
C CYS A 850 -34.49 22.68 29.88
N ASP A 851 -33.38 23.42 30.06
CA ASP A 851 -33.26 24.54 31.00
C ASP A 851 -34.08 25.78 30.57
N LEU A 852 -34.30 25.98 29.26
CA LEU A 852 -35.02 27.13 28.69
C LEU A 852 -36.55 26.98 28.73
N LYS A 853 -37.09 26.68 29.91
CA LYS A 853 -38.50 26.33 30.15
C LYS A 853 -39.48 27.40 29.62
N ASP A 854 -39.16 28.67 29.80
CA ASP A 854 -40.03 29.79 29.41
C ASP A 854 -39.99 30.09 27.90
N ALA A 855 -38.98 29.58 27.17
CA ALA A 855 -38.84 29.70 25.72
C ALA A 855 -39.27 28.44 24.96
N ARG A 856 -39.84 27.45 25.66
CA ARG A 856 -40.25 26.16 25.10
C ARG A 856 -41.43 26.31 24.13
N VAL A 857 -41.24 25.88 22.88
CA VAL A 857 -42.32 25.75 21.89
C VAL A 857 -42.67 24.29 21.58
N VAL A 858 -41.76 23.35 21.86
CA VAL A 858 -41.99 21.91 21.76
C VAL A 858 -42.12 21.32 23.17
N SER A 859 -43.28 20.76 23.49
CA SER A 859 -43.46 20.01 24.74
C SER A 859 -42.72 18.67 24.71
N ALA A 860 -42.29 18.20 25.89
CA ALA A 860 -41.74 16.85 26.08
C ALA A 860 -42.65 15.77 25.48
N ARG A 861 -43.98 15.98 25.56
CA ARG A 861 -45.00 15.12 24.96
C ARG A 861 -44.89 15.08 23.43
N GLN A 862 -44.75 16.21 22.75
CA GLN A 862 -44.61 16.25 21.28
C GLN A 862 -43.33 15.52 20.81
N GLY A 863 -42.21 15.74 21.49
CA GLY A 863 -40.96 15.01 21.21
C GLY A 863 -41.10 13.50 21.43
N LEU A 864 -41.68 13.09 22.56
CA LEU A 864 -41.96 11.68 22.88
C LEU A 864 -42.93 11.05 21.86
N GLU A 865 -43.98 11.76 21.43
CA GLU A 865 -44.93 11.29 20.42
C GLU A 865 -44.31 11.24 19.01
N TRP A 866 -43.37 12.14 18.67
CA TRP A 866 -42.59 12.06 17.42
C TRP A 866 -41.69 10.82 17.42
N ALA A 867 -40.92 10.61 18.50
CA ALA A 867 -40.01 9.47 18.66
C ALA A 867 -40.76 8.13 18.71
N ARG A 868 -41.84 8.04 19.50
CA ARG A 868 -42.67 6.84 19.64
C ARG A 868 -43.28 6.40 18.31
N ARG A 869 -43.68 7.34 17.44
CA ARG A 869 -44.21 7.03 16.09
C ARG A 869 -43.18 6.41 15.15
N ARG A 870 -41.88 6.62 15.42
CA ARG A 870 -40.73 6.12 14.64
C ARG A 870 -39.93 5.03 15.37
N GLY A 871 -40.43 4.53 16.50
CA GLY A 871 -39.78 3.46 17.29
C GLY A 871 -38.54 3.89 18.08
N CYS A 872 -38.16 5.17 18.05
CA CYS A 872 -36.94 5.68 18.67
C CYS A 872 -36.99 5.65 20.21
N GLY A 873 -35.83 5.81 20.85
CA GLY A 873 -35.77 6.30 22.23
C GLY A 873 -36.11 7.79 22.31
N PHE A 874 -36.42 8.30 23.50
CA PHE A 874 -36.60 9.74 23.75
C PHE A 874 -36.01 10.12 25.11
N MET A 875 -35.38 11.30 25.18
CA MET A 875 -34.94 11.96 26.41
C MET A 875 -35.11 13.48 26.25
N GLU A 876 -35.31 14.21 27.36
CA GLU A 876 -35.03 15.65 27.39
C GLU A 876 -33.67 15.91 28.03
N THR A 877 -32.87 16.80 27.46
CA THR A 877 -31.50 17.08 27.88
C THR A 877 -31.23 18.58 28.00
N SER A 878 -30.21 18.93 28.77
CA SER A 878 -29.56 20.24 28.67
C SER A 878 -28.07 20.02 28.64
N ALA A 879 -27.42 20.33 27.52
CA ALA A 879 -25.97 20.35 27.43
C ALA A 879 -25.33 21.39 28.39
N ARG A 880 -26.06 22.48 28.68
CA ARG A 880 -25.64 23.58 29.56
C ARG A 880 -25.64 23.18 31.04
N GLU A 881 -26.71 22.53 31.51
CA GLU A 881 -26.85 22.08 32.90
C GLU A 881 -26.43 20.61 33.10
N MET A 882 -25.91 19.97 32.04
CA MET A 882 -25.56 18.54 31.96
C MET A 882 -26.71 17.56 32.29
N VAL A 883 -27.96 18.02 32.18
CA VAL A 883 -29.16 17.23 32.47
C VAL A 883 -29.31 16.09 31.47
N ASN A 884 -29.42 14.86 31.99
CA ASN A 884 -29.65 13.60 31.27
C ASN A 884 -28.64 13.21 30.16
N ILE A 885 -27.53 13.93 30.00
CA ILE A 885 -26.52 13.66 28.96
C ILE A 885 -25.93 12.25 29.11
N GLU A 886 -25.38 11.93 30.27
CA GLU A 886 -24.77 10.60 30.53
C GLU A 886 -25.80 9.46 30.48
N GLU A 887 -27.03 9.67 30.94
CA GLU A 887 -28.09 8.65 30.89
C GLU A 887 -28.59 8.42 29.45
N THR A 888 -28.58 9.44 28.60
CA THR A 888 -28.85 9.30 27.16
C THR A 888 -27.82 8.37 26.51
N PHE A 889 -26.54 8.57 26.78
CA PHE A 889 -25.47 7.69 26.28
C PHE A 889 -25.54 6.28 26.87
N ALA A 890 -25.85 6.13 28.17
CA ALA A 890 -26.06 4.83 28.79
C ALA A 890 -27.25 4.07 28.14
N LEU A 891 -28.35 4.77 27.83
CA LEU A 891 -29.52 4.21 27.18
C LEU A 891 -29.24 3.78 25.73
N ILE A 892 -28.45 4.54 24.96
CA ILE A 892 -27.98 4.12 23.63
C ILE A 892 -27.22 2.79 23.74
N VAL A 893 -26.24 2.70 24.64
CA VAL A 893 -25.40 1.50 24.83
C VAL A 893 -26.24 0.28 25.19
N ARG A 894 -27.18 0.41 26.15
CA ARG A 894 -28.10 -0.67 26.53
C ARG A 894 -28.92 -1.17 25.35
N ARG A 895 -29.47 -0.26 24.54
CA ARG A 895 -30.28 -0.63 23.37
C ARG A 895 -29.46 -1.29 22.26
N VAL A 896 -28.23 -0.84 21.97
CA VAL A 896 -27.34 -1.50 20.98
C VAL A 896 -26.97 -2.92 21.41
N VAL A 897 -26.65 -3.11 22.70
CA VAL A 897 -26.34 -4.43 23.25
C VAL A 897 -27.52 -5.38 23.08
N GLU A 898 -28.75 -4.91 23.34
CA GLU A 898 -29.95 -5.74 23.16
C GLU A 898 -30.30 -5.98 21.68
N ALA A 899 -30.16 -4.99 20.79
CA ALA A 899 -30.37 -5.16 19.35
C ALA A 899 -29.43 -6.24 18.77
N ARG A 900 -28.15 -6.23 19.17
CA ARG A 900 -27.17 -7.26 18.82
C ARG A 900 -27.51 -8.63 19.41
N ARG A 901 -28.03 -8.69 20.65
CA ARG A 901 -28.49 -9.93 21.28
C ARG A 901 -29.70 -10.55 20.55
N ILE A 902 -30.66 -9.72 20.13
CA ILE A 902 -31.84 -10.15 19.37
C ILE A 902 -31.42 -10.65 17.98
N HIS A 903 -30.55 -9.93 17.26
CA HIS A 903 -30.01 -10.36 15.96
C HIS A 903 -29.30 -11.72 16.03
N TYR A 904 -28.55 -11.97 17.10
CA TYR A 904 -27.96 -13.29 17.37
C TYR A 904 -29.02 -14.37 17.60
N LEU A 905 -30.00 -14.13 18.47
CA LEU A 905 -31.06 -15.10 18.81
C LEU A 905 -32.03 -15.39 17.66
N GLN A 906 -32.17 -14.49 16.69
CA GLN A 906 -32.93 -14.74 15.46
C GLN A 906 -32.24 -15.76 14.54
N GLN A 907 -30.90 -15.86 14.59
CA GLN A 907 -30.12 -16.83 13.82
C GLN A 907 -29.89 -18.13 14.61
N PHE A 908 -29.79 -18.02 15.95
CA PHE A 908 -29.58 -19.13 16.86
C PHE A 908 -30.65 -19.15 17.98
N PRO A 909 -31.89 -19.56 17.66
CA PRO A 909 -32.91 -19.78 18.69
C PRO A 909 -32.49 -20.93 19.61
N PRO A 910 -32.62 -20.78 20.94
CA PRO A 910 -32.19 -21.81 21.88
C PRO A 910 -33.04 -23.08 21.78
N THR A 911 -32.41 -24.25 21.77
CA THR A 911 -33.08 -25.55 21.84
C THR A 911 -33.71 -25.77 23.22
N LEU A 912 -34.92 -26.35 23.23
CA LEU A 912 -35.80 -26.49 24.40
C LEU A 912 -35.29 -27.38 25.55
N GLU A 913 -34.14 -28.04 25.40
CA GLU A 913 -33.67 -29.10 26.31
C GLU A 913 -32.57 -28.63 27.30
N ALA A 914 -32.19 -27.35 27.30
CA ALA A 914 -31.05 -26.83 28.05
C ALA A 914 -31.42 -25.82 29.16
N LEU A 915 -32.26 -26.23 30.12
CA LEU A 915 -32.55 -25.45 31.34
C LEU A 915 -32.34 -26.27 32.63
N PRO A 916 -31.21 -26.09 33.33
CA PRO A 916 -31.08 -26.55 34.72
C PRO A 916 -32.04 -25.78 35.62
N SER A 917 -32.81 -26.49 36.45
CA SER A 917 -33.75 -25.87 37.39
C SER A 917 -33.01 -25.24 38.57
N GLN A 918 -32.57 -23.99 38.41
CA GLN A 918 -32.26 -23.09 39.52
C GLN A 918 -33.34 -22.02 39.63
N THR A 919 -33.71 -21.71 40.87
CA THR A 919 -34.91 -20.95 41.23
C THR A 919 -35.00 -19.59 40.51
N LEU A 920 -36.05 -19.44 39.69
CA LEU A 920 -36.59 -18.14 39.34
C LEU A 920 -37.17 -17.49 40.60
N SER A 921 -36.35 -16.72 41.32
CA SER A 921 -36.89 -15.54 41.98
C SER A 921 -37.43 -14.62 40.88
N PRO A 922 -38.67 -14.12 40.96
CA PRO A 922 -39.13 -13.12 40.01
C PRO A 922 -38.21 -11.89 40.07
N PRO A 923 -38.06 -11.14 38.97
CA PRO A 923 -37.35 -9.86 39.02
C PRO A 923 -38.02 -8.97 40.05
N VAL A 924 -37.24 -8.40 40.98
CA VAL A 924 -37.77 -7.52 42.02
C VAL A 924 -38.48 -6.34 41.36
N GLU A 925 -39.77 -6.21 41.61
CA GLU A 925 -40.62 -5.15 41.07
C GLU A 925 -40.14 -3.77 41.55
N ARG A 926 -39.29 -3.14 40.74
CA ARG A 926 -38.97 -1.71 40.88
C ARG A 926 -40.00 -0.91 40.10
N THR A 927 -41.05 -0.48 40.79
CA THR A 927 -41.97 0.54 40.29
C THR A 927 -41.22 1.79 39.83
N THR A 928 -41.78 2.53 38.88
CA THR A 928 -41.19 3.76 38.31
C THR A 928 -40.77 4.76 39.40
N SER A 929 -41.53 4.81 40.49
CA SER A 929 -41.26 5.56 41.73
C SER A 929 -39.85 5.33 42.31
N GLN A 930 -39.34 4.09 42.27
CA GLN A 930 -38.01 3.74 42.78
C GLN A 930 -36.88 4.04 41.79
N LEU A 931 -37.17 4.15 40.49
CA LEU A 931 -36.21 4.59 39.48
C LEU A 931 -36.09 6.14 39.50
N ILE A 932 -37.21 6.84 39.66
CA ILE A 932 -37.25 8.31 39.78
C ILE A 932 -36.55 8.80 41.07
N ALA A 933 -36.55 8.01 42.15
CA ALA A 933 -35.89 8.34 43.42
C ALA A 933 -34.36 8.58 43.36
N HIS A 934 -33.71 8.29 42.22
CA HIS A 934 -32.30 8.60 41.96
C HIS A 934 -32.10 9.65 40.84
N SER A 935 -33.17 10.24 40.32
CA SER A 935 -33.14 11.35 39.36
C SER A 935 -33.57 12.65 40.04
N HIS A 936 -32.82 13.75 39.86
CA HIS A 936 -33.22 15.09 40.33
C HIS A 936 -34.25 15.75 39.40
N THR A 937 -35.16 14.96 38.84
CA THR A 937 -36.30 15.43 38.04
C THR A 937 -37.38 15.97 38.98
N PRO A 938 -38.01 17.13 38.70
CA PRO A 938 -39.22 17.53 39.43
C PRO A 938 -40.30 16.44 39.33
N PRO A 939 -41.04 16.15 40.40
CA PRO A 939 -42.10 15.15 40.34
C PRO A 939 -43.20 15.57 39.37
N LEU A 940 -43.71 14.60 38.61
CA LEU A 940 -44.92 14.76 37.79
C LEU A 940 -46.09 15.25 38.66
N THR A 941 -46.98 16.06 38.10
CA THR A 941 -48.23 16.37 38.79
C THR A 941 -49.09 15.10 38.92
N ALA A 942 -49.96 15.05 39.93
CA ALA A 942 -50.81 13.87 40.15
C ALA A 942 -51.67 13.48 38.93
N HIS A 943 -52.01 14.44 38.06
CA HIS A 943 -52.72 14.18 36.81
C HIS A 943 -51.82 13.54 35.73
N GLU A 944 -50.57 13.98 35.61
CA GLU A 944 -49.60 13.39 34.69
C GLU A 944 -49.15 12.00 35.13
N GLN A 945 -49.01 11.79 36.45
CA GLN A 945 -48.69 10.49 37.02
C GLN A 945 -49.83 9.49 36.80
N ALA A 946 -51.08 9.87 37.07
CA ALA A 946 -52.24 9.03 36.77
C ALA A 946 -52.40 8.70 35.27
N LEU A 947 -52.07 9.65 34.38
CA LEU A 947 -52.05 9.39 32.93
C LEU A 947 -50.91 8.44 32.51
N SER A 948 -49.73 8.55 33.14
CA SER A 948 -48.59 7.67 32.88
C SER A 948 -48.92 6.22 33.27
N ASP A 949 -49.46 6.02 34.47
CA ASP A 949 -49.71 4.69 35.02
C ASP A 949 -50.88 3.99 34.30
N ALA A 950 -51.93 4.74 33.92
CA ALA A 950 -53.04 4.23 33.11
C ALA A 950 -52.59 3.77 31.70
N VAL A 951 -51.63 4.47 31.09
CA VAL A 951 -51.05 4.09 29.79
C VAL A 951 -50.12 2.88 29.90
N TYR A 952 -49.56 2.59 31.07
CA TYR A 952 -48.69 1.43 31.28
C TYR A 952 -49.51 0.13 31.41
N GLN A 953 -50.62 0.16 32.15
CA GLN A 953 -51.47 -1.02 32.39
C GLN A 953 -52.15 -1.56 31.11
N ASP A 954 -52.41 -0.70 30.11
CA ASP A 954 -53.02 -1.09 28.83
C ASP A 954 -52.08 -1.90 27.90
N THR A 955 -50.84 -2.19 28.34
CA THR A 955 -49.83 -2.88 27.52
C THR A 955 -49.68 -4.37 27.78
N GLU A 956 -50.14 -4.91 28.91
CA GLU A 956 -49.91 -6.32 29.28
C GLU A 956 -50.73 -7.35 28.47
N HIS A 957 -51.77 -6.91 27.75
CA HIS A 957 -52.71 -7.81 27.06
C HIS A 957 -52.74 -7.65 25.52
N SER A 958 -51.74 -6.99 24.92
CA SER A 958 -51.71 -6.71 23.46
C SER A 958 -50.70 -7.58 22.69
N PRO A 959 -51.12 -8.32 21.62
CA PRO A 959 -50.29 -9.30 20.91
C PRO A 959 -49.25 -8.66 19.96
N SER A 960 -48.26 -7.98 20.54
CA SER A 960 -47.28 -7.16 19.82
C SER A 960 -46.10 -7.94 19.22
N GLN A 961 -45.78 -9.14 19.72
CA GLN A 961 -44.60 -9.93 19.32
C GLN A 961 -44.55 -10.29 17.81
N HIS A 962 -45.68 -10.29 17.10
CA HIS A 962 -45.71 -10.60 15.66
C HIS A 962 -45.47 -9.42 14.71
N LYS A 963 -45.35 -8.17 15.19
CA LYS A 963 -45.24 -6.99 14.29
C LYS A 963 -44.01 -7.00 13.38
N TRP A 964 -42.88 -7.56 13.83
CA TRP A 964 -41.63 -7.62 13.05
C TRP A 964 -41.71 -8.46 11.76
N LEU A 965 -42.67 -9.38 11.65
CA LEU A 965 -42.91 -10.16 10.42
C LEU A 965 -43.91 -9.50 9.46
N GLY A 966 -44.55 -8.39 9.86
CA GLY A 966 -45.60 -7.72 9.11
C GLY A 966 -45.12 -6.70 8.08
N MET A 967 -44.09 -5.91 8.42
CA MET A 967 -43.70 -4.71 7.63
C MET A 967 -43.31 -5.02 6.18
N GLY A 968 -42.56 -6.11 5.95
CA GLY A 968 -42.14 -6.49 4.59
C GLY A 968 -43.30 -6.63 3.59
N ARG A 969 -44.46 -7.16 4.01
CA ARG A 969 -45.62 -7.31 3.11
C ARG A 969 -46.36 -6.01 2.81
N VAL A 970 -46.18 -4.98 3.63
CA VAL A 970 -46.76 -3.63 3.40
C VAL A 970 -45.80 -2.81 2.56
N LEU A 971 -44.49 -2.87 2.83
CA LEU A 971 -43.50 -2.07 2.12
C LEU A 971 -43.25 -2.55 0.70
N SER A 972 -43.16 -3.86 0.45
CA SER A 972 -43.07 -4.38 -0.94
C SER A 972 -44.27 -3.98 -1.80
N ARG A 973 -45.45 -3.72 -1.22
CA ARG A 973 -46.61 -3.18 -1.95
C ARG A 973 -46.48 -1.69 -2.26
N LYS A 974 -45.79 -0.92 -1.41
CA LYS A 974 -45.44 0.50 -1.66
C LYS A 974 -44.39 0.57 -2.78
N ILE A 975 -43.32 -0.21 -2.66
CA ILE A 975 -42.22 -0.28 -3.64
C ILE A 975 -42.71 -0.80 -4.99
N ALA A 976 -43.55 -1.83 -5.05
CA ALA A 976 -44.16 -2.29 -6.30
C ALA A 976 -45.09 -1.25 -6.96
N LYS A 977 -45.60 -0.26 -6.20
CA LYS A 977 -46.39 0.86 -6.72
C LYS A 977 -45.51 1.98 -7.26
N ILE A 978 -44.40 2.28 -6.58
CA ILE A 978 -43.38 3.27 -7.01
C ILE A 978 -42.61 2.77 -8.23
N ARG A 979 -42.26 1.49 -8.28
CA ARG A 979 -41.62 0.87 -9.44
C ARG A 979 -42.54 0.95 -10.67
N LYS A 980 -43.84 0.72 -10.49
CA LYS A 980 -44.86 0.94 -11.53
C LYS A 980 -45.10 2.40 -11.94
N SER A 981 -44.78 3.40 -11.11
CA SER A 981 -44.83 4.81 -11.55
C SER A 981 -43.56 5.20 -12.32
N ASN A 982 -42.40 4.63 -11.97
CA ASN A 982 -41.13 4.99 -12.60
C ASN A 982 -40.89 4.22 -13.91
N GLU A 983 -41.43 3.00 -14.05
CA GLU A 983 -41.52 2.28 -15.33
C GLU A 983 -42.54 2.93 -16.29
N ALA A 984 -43.41 3.84 -15.81
CA ALA A 984 -44.41 4.53 -16.62
C ALA A 984 -43.94 5.87 -17.23
N SER A 985 -42.72 6.33 -16.94
CA SER A 985 -42.12 7.54 -17.54
C SER A 985 -40.99 7.25 -18.54
N ALA A 986 -40.79 5.98 -18.90
CA ALA A 986 -39.69 5.52 -19.77
C ALA A 986 -40.17 4.57 -20.89
N LEU A 987 -41.40 4.78 -21.40
CA LEU A 987 -42.03 3.91 -22.40
C LEU A 987 -42.92 4.70 -23.38
N ASP A 988 -42.33 5.63 -24.14
CA ASP A 988 -42.96 6.15 -25.37
C ASP A 988 -41.93 6.41 -26.48
N THR A 989 -41.69 5.38 -27.31
CA THR A 989 -41.48 5.44 -28.76
C THR A 989 -41.24 4.01 -29.28
N ASN A 990 -42.31 3.26 -29.53
CA ASN A 990 -42.43 2.21 -30.57
C ASN A 990 -43.71 1.38 -30.37
N ALA A 991 -44.72 1.61 -31.21
CA ALA A 991 -45.92 0.77 -31.31
C ALA A 991 -46.18 0.40 -32.79
N PRO A 992 -46.75 -0.79 -33.10
CA PRO A 992 -46.47 -1.45 -34.38
C PRO A 992 -47.58 -1.32 -35.43
N ALA A 993 -47.20 -1.35 -36.70
CA ALA A 993 -48.12 -1.43 -37.84
C ALA A 993 -48.11 -2.81 -38.51
N LYS A 994 -49.22 -3.55 -38.44
CA LYS A 994 -49.51 -4.68 -39.35
C LYS A 994 -51.00 -4.87 -39.64
N GLN A 995 -51.32 -4.72 -40.93
CA GLN A 995 -52.43 -5.27 -41.73
C GLN A 995 -53.42 -4.23 -42.31
N ASN A 996 -53.29 -4.00 -43.63
CA ASN A 996 -54.30 -4.50 -44.56
C ASN A 996 -53.74 -4.64 -45.99
N SER A 997 -54.56 -5.12 -46.92
CA SER A 997 -54.17 -5.73 -48.20
C SER A 997 -54.50 -4.88 -49.43
N SER A 998 -54.24 -5.46 -50.62
CA SER A 998 -54.52 -4.96 -51.99
C SER A 998 -53.59 -3.85 -52.52
N SER A 999 -53.47 -3.62 -53.84
CA SER A 999 -52.89 -4.50 -54.89
C SER A 999 -53.07 -3.86 -56.28
N ALA A 1000 -52.01 -3.25 -56.83
CA ALA A 1000 -51.77 -2.94 -58.26
C ALA A 1000 -50.50 -2.06 -58.36
N GLY A 1001 -49.62 -2.18 -59.34
CA GLY A 1001 -49.48 -3.21 -60.38
C GLY A 1001 -48.51 -2.77 -61.50
N LEU A 1002 -48.00 -3.73 -62.30
CA LEU A 1002 -47.26 -3.54 -63.57
C LEU A 1002 -45.85 -2.87 -63.47
N SER A 1003 -44.89 -3.03 -64.40
CA SER A 1003 -44.58 -4.14 -65.35
C SER A 1003 -43.21 -3.86 -66.05
N GLY A 1004 -42.50 -4.90 -66.49
CA GLY A 1004 -41.25 -4.83 -67.29
C GLY A 1004 -40.00 -5.19 -66.46
N ASP A 1005 -39.22 -6.22 -66.79
CA ASP A 1005 -38.29 -6.39 -67.94
C ASP A 1005 -36.92 -5.71 -67.72
N LYS A 1006 -35.75 -6.26 -68.09
CA LYS A 1006 -35.27 -7.64 -68.38
C LYS A 1006 -33.74 -7.59 -68.62
N ILE A 1007 -33.10 -8.75 -68.88
CA ILE A 1007 -31.85 -8.93 -69.70
C ILE A 1007 -30.44 -8.65 -69.07
N SER A 1008 -29.78 -9.78 -68.73
CA SER A 1008 -28.37 -10.18 -68.98
C SER A 1008 -27.11 -9.50 -68.38
N ARG A 1009 -26.18 -10.36 -67.95
CA ARG A 1009 -24.71 -10.12 -67.87
C ARG A 1009 -24.07 -10.13 -69.28
N PRO A 1010 -22.83 -9.63 -69.48
CA PRO A 1010 -21.66 -10.55 -69.45
C PRO A 1010 -20.40 -9.98 -68.73
N ARG A 1011 -19.18 -10.36 -69.16
CA ARG A 1011 -17.89 -10.32 -68.41
C ARG A 1011 -16.79 -9.46 -69.13
N PRO A 1012 -15.53 -9.34 -68.64
CA PRO A 1012 -14.66 -8.17 -68.88
C PRO A 1012 -13.66 -8.30 -70.05
N LEU A 1013 -12.86 -7.24 -70.28
CA LEU A 1013 -11.73 -7.17 -71.21
C LEU A 1013 -10.43 -6.60 -70.59
N LYS A 1014 -9.30 -6.75 -71.30
CA LYS A 1014 -7.93 -6.36 -70.90
C LYS A 1014 -7.25 -5.44 -71.94
N ALA A 1015 -6.43 -4.51 -71.45
CA ALA A 1015 -5.09 -4.06 -71.89
C ALA A 1015 -4.71 -3.79 -73.39
N SER A 1016 -4.11 -2.61 -73.61
CA SER A 1016 -2.98 -2.30 -74.54
C SER A 1016 -2.57 -0.81 -74.35
N SER A 1017 -1.37 -0.42 -73.87
CA SER A 1017 -0.09 -0.16 -74.60
C SER A 1017 -0.17 1.01 -75.63
N THR A 1018 0.86 1.81 -75.97
CA THR A 1018 2.35 1.65 -76.05
C THR A 1018 3.15 2.97 -75.81
N GLY A 1019 4.50 2.94 -75.87
CA GLY A 1019 5.42 4.12 -75.91
C GLY A 1019 6.34 4.24 -74.68
N HIS A 1020 7.60 3.74 -74.58
CA HIS A 1020 8.68 3.35 -75.50
C HIS A 1020 9.72 4.46 -75.83
N ASN A 1021 10.91 4.40 -75.19
CA ASN A 1021 12.20 4.65 -75.84
C ASN A 1021 13.40 4.07 -75.03
N THR A 1022 14.58 3.95 -75.65
CA THR A 1022 15.84 3.38 -75.09
C THR A 1022 17.02 4.36 -75.29
N ASN A 1023 18.30 4.14 -74.93
CA ASN A 1023 19.10 3.00 -74.37
C ASN A 1023 20.20 3.62 -73.45
N GLU A 1024 21.23 2.98 -72.86
CA GLU A 1024 21.86 1.62 -72.85
C GLU A 1024 22.46 1.41 -71.42
N GLY A 1025 23.41 0.55 -71.03
CA GLY A 1025 24.29 -0.44 -71.68
C GLY A 1025 25.31 -1.05 -70.67
N SER A 1026 26.09 -2.07 -71.03
CA SER A 1026 27.12 -2.71 -70.16
C SER A 1026 28.16 -3.50 -70.99
N PRO A 1027 29.42 -3.64 -70.52
CA PRO A 1027 30.16 -4.88 -70.82
C PRO A 1027 31.09 -5.44 -69.70
N GLU A 1028 31.51 -6.68 -69.95
CA GLU A 1028 32.10 -7.69 -69.05
C GLU A 1028 33.60 -7.55 -68.67
N ASP A 1029 33.93 -8.11 -67.49
CA ASP A 1029 35.04 -9.02 -67.14
C ASP A 1029 36.49 -8.83 -67.68
N ARG A 1030 37.48 -8.90 -66.76
CA ARG A 1030 38.74 -9.68 -66.97
C ARG A 1030 39.58 -9.96 -65.70
N ARG A 1031 39.56 -11.24 -65.28
CA ARG A 1031 40.73 -12.09 -64.91
C ARG A 1031 41.64 -11.87 -63.65
N ASN A 1032 41.42 -12.73 -62.65
CA ASN A 1032 42.23 -13.93 -62.29
C ASN A 1032 43.57 -13.85 -61.47
N LYS A 1033 43.79 -14.90 -60.63
CA LYS A 1033 45.00 -15.35 -59.85
C LYS A 1033 45.34 -14.60 -58.53
N ALA A 1034 45.86 -15.24 -57.45
CA ALA A 1034 45.94 -16.67 -57.06
C ALA A 1034 46.32 -16.86 -55.55
N TYR A 1035 46.08 -18.08 -55.03
CA TYR A 1035 46.58 -18.71 -53.77
C TYR A 1035 48.12 -19.02 -53.80
N PRO A 1036 48.81 -19.65 -52.79
CA PRO A 1036 48.42 -20.18 -51.45
C PRO A 1036 49.44 -20.02 -50.25
N SER A 1037 49.02 -20.50 -49.06
CA SER A 1037 49.75 -21.36 -48.06
C SER A 1037 51.09 -21.00 -47.35
N ARG A 1038 51.06 -21.18 -46.02
CA ARG A 1038 52.03 -21.86 -45.10
C ARG A 1038 53.55 -21.84 -45.41
N ARG A 1039 54.30 -21.16 -44.54
CA ARG A 1039 55.57 -21.53 -43.83
C ARG A 1039 55.79 -20.44 -42.75
N GLY A 1040 56.62 -20.59 -41.71
CA GLY A 1040 57.45 -21.68 -41.20
C GLY A 1040 57.97 -21.28 -39.80
N ALA A 1041 58.57 -22.19 -39.04
CA ALA A 1041 59.04 -21.89 -37.67
C ALA A 1041 60.39 -21.13 -37.63
N ASN A 1042 60.67 -20.49 -36.49
CA ASN A 1042 61.94 -20.44 -35.74
C ASN A 1042 62.10 -19.11 -34.94
N ASP A 1043 62.80 -19.03 -33.81
CA ASP A 1043 63.10 -20.00 -32.73
C ASP A 1043 63.70 -19.24 -31.50
N HIS A 1044 64.03 -19.97 -30.42
CA HIS A 1044 64.83 -19.67 -29.22
C HIS A 1044 64.04 -19.55 -27.89
N GLY A 1045 64.38 -20.40 -26.91
CA GLY A 1045 63.96 -20.19 -25.50
C GLY A 1045 63.85 -21.42 -24.58
N GLU A 1046 64.71 -22.44 -24.71
CA GLU A 1046 64.79 -23.54 -23.72
C GLU A 1046 65.31 -23.03 -22.35
N GLY A 1047 65.02 -23.65 -21.20
CA GLY A 1047 64.19 -24.83 -20.90
C GLY A 1047 64.55 -25.40 -19.51
N ASN A 1048 63.79 -26.36 -18.98
CA ASN A 1048 64.30 -27.41 -18.09
C ASN A 1048 63.30 -28.57 -17.83
N GLU A 1049 63.86 -29.72 -17.49
CA GLU A 1049 63.22 -31.04 -17.28
C GLU A 1049 62.54 -31.14 -15.87
N THR A 1050 61.79 -32.19 -15.43
CA THR A 1050 61.89 -33.66 -15.67
C THR A 1050 60.58 -34.45 -15.46
N GLN A 1051 60.44 -35.51 -16.27
CA GLN A 1051 59.93 -36.90 -16.02
C GLN A 1051 58.64 -37.21 -15.18
N ASP A 1052 57.81 -38.07 -15.78
CA ASP A 1052 56.77 -38.96 -15.17
C ASP A 1052 57.41 -40.33 -14.84
N PRO A 1053 56.99 -41.04 -13.76
CA PRO A 1053 56.16 -42.24 -14.00
C PRO A 1053 55.11 -42.60 -12.93
N ASN A 1054 54.14 -43.44 -13.35
CA ASN A 1054 53.26 -44.33 -12.58
C ASN A 1054 51.95 -43.79 -11.97
N LYS A 1055 50.86 -43.96 -12.73
CA LYS A 1055 49.54 -44.42 -12.25
C LYS A 1055 49.52 -45.96 -12.14
N PRO A 1056 48.48 -46.66 -11.62
CA PRO A 1056 47.20 -46.19 -11.03
C PRO A 1056 46.83 -46.85 -9.65
N SER A 1057 45.73 -46.42 -9.00
CA SER A 1057 44.47 -47.23 -8.90
C SER A 1057 43.50 -46.87 -7.73
N TRP A 1058 42.28 -47.39 -7.89
CA TRP A 1058 41.01 -47.40 -7.12
C TRP A 1058 40.86 -47.33 -5.57
N TRP A 1059 39.70 -46.75 -5.18
CA TRP A 1059 38.74 -47.05 -4.07
C TRP A 1059 39.16 -47.35 -2.60
N LYS A 1060 38.55 -46.55 -1.67
CA LYS A 1060 38.17 -46.85 -0.26
C LYS A 1060 39.33 -47.03 0.75
N LEU A 1061 39.21 -46.75 2.06
CA LEU A 1061 38.09 -46.33 2.95
C LEU A 1061 38.37 -44.90 3.54
N LEU A 1062 37.43 -44.14 4.12
CA LEU A 1062 36.89 -44.20 5.51
C LEU A 1062 37.99 -44.49 6.58
N ASP A 1063 38.13 -43.76 7.70
CA ASP A 1063 37.17 -42.91 8.42
C ASP A 1063 37.85 -41.86 9.36
N CYS A 1064 37.04 -40.92 9.86
CA CYS A 1064 37.17 -40.13 11.11
C CYS A 1064 38.39 -39.22 11.44
N SER A 1065 38.06 -37.92 11.46
CA SER A 1065 38.37 -36.93 12.52
C SER A 1065 39.67 -36.10 12.48
N ARG A 1066 39.53 -34.84 12.98
CA ARG A 1066 40.51 -33.73 13.04
C ARG A 1066 40.83 -33.11 11.67
N THR A 1067 40.63 -31.81 11.44
CA THR A 1067 40.10 -30.71 12.29
C THR A 1067 39.13 -29.84 11.51
#